data_AF-A0A9D1BXK7-F1
#
_entry.id   AF-A0A9D1BXK7-F1
#
_cell.length_a   1.000
_cell.length_b   1.000
_cell.length_c   1.000
_cell.angle_alpha   90.00
_cell.angle_beta   90.00
_cell.angle_gamma   90.00
#
_symmetry.space_group_name_H-M   'P 1'
#
loop_
_entity.id
_entity.type
_entity.pdbx_description
1 polymer ?
#
loop_
_entity_poly.entity_id
_entity_poly.type
_entity_poly.pdbx_seq_one_letter_code
_entity_poly.pdbx_strand_id
1 'polypeptide(L)'
;MKTYAVWLVLGLLALSVVCCCGVWVPDIDWSRFIEISPPGPTPPEPTPNIVLGPVPDAATETETLLETAEVPVRDLHELAIRLKGLPPDTPRVAPSDCAPDCPVGTRRLFHVSNVDTDEQFDIYAVLQYKTDHVYMWVEEGVDVDADALKAAADLFEKHTYPTDRSFFGSEWTPGVDNDPHLSILHARNLGGTVAGYYSSADEFVSEVREDSNEMEMFYINIDNVSVNSEFYNGVLAHEFQHMIHWYNDRNEETWLNEGFSELASYLNDFDPGGSEYIFANQPDTQLNSWPEGPGAAGANYGAGYLFTSYFLDRFGPEATQALVAHDENGFAAVDAVLSDLGAGIDHVDLFADWVIANLLDDPTIYDGQYGYEEIDPPTPRMDGRFSDDDYPLSRETTVHQYATDYIEIKGDRPLQFSFVGSTQVGLISAQAHSGRYLWWSNRGDDSDMTLTRAFDLSGVSQATLEYWCWYDIEEDWDYAYVEVSTDGGQTWEILPTPSGTPDNPNGNSFGWAYTGKSGGGDRPEWIHERVDLSPYAGREILLRFEYITDDAVNRPGFALDDVAIPEIGYSSDFETDGGGWEPAGFIRHANVLPQRWLLQMVLFGPQTTVQRLELDGDNSGVWEIPLGGDARRAVVAVSAYAPVTTEPASYRYEITVP
;
A
#
# COMPACT_ATOMS: atom_id res chain seq x y z
N MET A 1 -43.15 7.56 -37.41
CA MET A 1 -43.22 6.52 -36.36
C MET A 1 -41.84 5.87 -36.31
N LYS A 2 -40.83 6.58 -35.79
CA LYS A 2 -40.24 6.43 -34.45
C LYS A 2 -39.85 4.97 -34.12
N THR A 3 -38.66 4.60 -34.61
CA THR A 3 -37.77 3.58 -34.07
C THR A 3 -37.03 4.18 -32.87
N TYR A 4 -37.01 3.49 -31.73
CA TYR A 4 -36.15 3.81 -30.58
C TYR A 4 -35.11 2.69 -30.46
N ALA A 5 -33.84 3.09 -30.55
CA ALA A 5 -32.70 2.33 -30.08
C ALA A 5 -32.66 2.44 -28.54
N VAL A 6 -32.38 1.34 -27.86
CA VAL A 6 -32.06 1.31 -26.44
C VAL A 6 -30.58 0.97 -26.35
N TRP A 7 -29.84 1.88 -25.71
CA TRP A 7 -28.44 1.76 -25.38
C TRP A 7 -28.26 0.72 -24.26
N LEU A 8 -27.28 -0.16 -24.41
CA LEU A 8 -26.68 -0.88 -23.29
C LEU A 8 -25.77 0.11 -22.56
N VAL A 9 -26.06 0.35 -21.28
CA VAL A 9 -25.12 0.97 -20.34
C VAL A 9 -24.30 -0.18 -19.75
N LEU A 10 -22.99 -0.13 -19.95
CA LEU A 10 -22.01 -0.95 -19.25
C LEU A 10 -22.05 -0.54 -17.78
N GLY A 11 -22.27 -1.52 -16.90
CA GLY A 11 -22.09 -1.34 -15.46
C GLY A 11 -20.61 -1.24 -15.16
N LEU A 12 -20.22 -0.14 -14.52
CA LEU A 12 -18.95 0.01 -13.83
C LEU A 12 -18.94 -0.98 -12.65
N LEU A 13 -17.85 -1.72 -12.54
CA LEU A 13 -17.49 -2.54 -11.39
C LEU A 13 -16.77 -1.60 -10.41
N ALA A 14 -17.28 -1.49 -9.18
CA ALA A 14 -16.70 -0.69 -8.09
C ALA A 14 -15.75 -1.56 -7.24
N LEU A 15 -14.85 -0.89 -6.53
CA LEU A 15 -13.54 -1.35 -6.04
C LEU A 15 -13.43 -1.15 -4.52
N SER A 16 -12.94 -2.17 -3.80
CA SER A 16 -12.52 -2.04 -2.41
C SER A 16 -11.05 -2.36 -2.21
N VAL A 17 -10.46 -1.74 -1.19
CA VAL A 17 -9.39 -2.34 -0.41
C VAL A 17 -9.68 -2.17 1.09
N VAL A 18 -10.14 -3.25 1.69
CA VAL A 18 -9.92 -3.57 3.10
C VAL A 18 -8.76 -4.57 3.12
N CYS A 19 -7.91 -4.61 4.16
CA CYS A 19 -6.95 -5.72 4.32
C CYS A 19 -7.76 -7.05 4.30
N CYS A 20 -7.61 -7.82 3.21
CA CYS A 20 -8.50 -8.92 2.88
C CYS A 20 -7.69 -10.20 2.64
N CYS A 21 -7.84 -11.18 3.53
CA CYS A 21 -7.31 -12.52 3.29
C CYS A 21 -8.06 -13.21 2.14
N GLY A 22 -7.35 -13.57 1.05
CA GLY A 22 -7.89 -14.30 -0.10
C GLY A 22 -8.35 -15.74 0.23
N VAL A 23 -9.37 -16.25 -0.45
CA VAL A 23 -9.91 -17.62 -0.25
C VAL A 23 -9.14 -18.69 -1.03
N TRP A 24 -8.73 -19.78 -0.36
CA TRP A 24 -8.24 -21.03 -0.99
C TRP A 24 -9.18 -22.23 -0.77
N VAL A 25 -9.22 -23.17 -1.75
CA VAL A 25 -10.01 -24.42 -1.70
C VAL A 25 -9.07 -25.64 -1.73
N PRO A 26 -9.19 -26.67 -0.85
CA PRO A 26 -8.23 -27.77 -0.78
C PRO A 26 -8.39 -28.87 -1.84
N ASP A 27 -7.27 -29.56 -2.13
CA ASP A 27 -7.10 -30.82 -2.89
C ASP A 27 -7.11 -30.79 -4.44
N ILE A 28 -6.25 -30.02 -5.12
CA ILE A 28 -6.02 -30.15 -6.58
C ILE A 28 -4.54 -30.05 -6.99
N ASP A 29 -4.13 -30.91 -7.95
CA ASP A 29 -2.90 -30.81 -8.76
C ASP A 29 -2.96 -29.55 -9.64
N TRP A 30 -2.26 -28.50 -9.22
CA TRP A 30 -2.26 -27.14 -9.76
C TRP A 30 -1.78 -27.01 -11.21
N SER A 31 -1.18 -28.04 -11.80
CA SER A 31 -0.74 -28.02 -13.20
C SER A 31 -1.88 -28.04 -14.23
N ARG A 32 -3.14 -28.21 -13.79
CA ARG A 32 -4.28 -28.51 -14.68
C ARG A 32 -5.55 -27.67 -14.52
N PHE A 33 -5.66 -26.78 -13.53
CA PHE A 33 -6.96 -26.18 -13.18
C PHE A 33 -7.05 -24.65 -13.13
N ILE A 34 -5.99 -23.93 -13.47
CA ILE A 34 -6.08 -22.48 -13.64
C ILE A 34 -6.56 -22.17 -15.06
N GLU A 35 -7.86 -22.41 -15.35
CA GLU A 35 -8.55 -21.51 -16.28
C GLU A 35 -8.90 -20.27 -15.46
N ILE A 36 -7.90 -19.38 -15.40
CA ILE A 36 -8.04 -17.97 -15.04
C ILE A 36 -9.32 -17.50 -15.72
N SER A 37 -10.25 -16.84 -15.00
CA SER A 37 -11.09 -15.84 -15.66
C SER A 37 -10.17 -15.08 -16.60
N PRO A 38 -10.45 -15.01 -17.92
CA PRO A 38 -9.47 -14.49 -18.88
C PRO A 38 -8.91 -13.21 -18.27
N PRO A 39 -7.58 -13.08 -18.13
CA PRO A 39 -6.99 -11.94 -17.45
C PRO A 39 -7.74 -10.72 -17.97
N GLY A 40 -8.34 -9.94 -17.05
CA GLY A 40 -8.79 -8.61 -17.41
C GLY A 40 -7.67 -7.98 -18.24
N PRO A 41 -7.99 -7.26 -19.32
CA PRO A 41 -7.00 -6.84 -20.32
C PRO A 41 -5.75 -6.38 -19.59
N THR A 42 -4.65 -7.13 -19.74
CA THR A 42 -3.39 -6.83 -19.07
C THR A 42 -3.12 -5.36 -19.39
N PRO A 43 -2.92 -4.48 -18.38
CA PRO A 43 -2.53 -3.12 -18.65
C PRO A 43 -1.41 -3.16 -19.68
N PRO A 44 -1.47 -2.34 -20.75
CA PRO A 44 -0.46 -2.40 -21.78
C PRO A 44 0.91 -2.23 -21.11
N GLU A 45 1.83 -3.16 -21.39
CA GLU A 45 3.19 -3.10 -20.85
C GLU A 45 3.74 -1.68 -21.05
N PRO A 46 4.35 -1.09 -20.00
CA PRO A 46 4.96 0.23 -20.11
C PRO A 46 5.88 0.25 -21.32
N THR A 47 5.72 1.25 -22.20
CA THR A 47 6.62 1.35 -23.35
C THR A 47 7.97 1.84 -22.83
N PRO A 48 9.07 1.07 -22.99
CA PRO A 48 10.37 1.46 -22.47
C PRO A 48 10.80 2.81 -23.06
N ASN A 49 11.24 3.72 -22.19
CA ASN A 49 11.76 5.03 -22.58
C ASN A 49 13.02 5.32 -21.78
N ILE A 50 14.17 4.96 -22.35
CA ILE A 50 15.46 5.09 -21.67
C ILE A 50 15.91 6.56 -21.70
N VAL A 51 15.89 7.19 -20.52
CA VAL A 51 16.36 8.57 -20.34
C VAL A 51 17.82 8.57 -19.92
N LEU A 52 18.69 9.10 -20.78
CA LEU A 52 20.13 9.21 -20.52
C LEU A 52 20.56 10.66 -20.40
N GLY A 53 21.46 10.92 -19.46
CA GLY A 53 22.04 12.23 -19.23
C GLY A 53 22.42 12.44 -17.77
N PRO A 54 23.12 13.54 -17.46
CA PRO A 54 23.45 13.87 -16.08
C PRO A 54 22.16 14.06 -15.27
N VAL A 55 22.13 13.48 -14.08
CA VAL A 55 21.07 13.70 -13.10
C VAL A 55 21.06 15.20 -12.75
N PRO A 56 19.93 15.92 -12.95
CA PRO A 56 19.86 17.34 -12.66
C PRO A 56 19.87 17.59 -11.15
N ASP A 57 20.40 18.75 -10.72
CA ASP A 57 20.41 19.15 -9.30
C ASP A 57 19.01 19.10 -8.66
N ALA A 58 17.95 19.37 -9.44
CA ALA A 58 16.56 19.32 -9.00
C ALA A 58 16.10 17.89 -8.60
N ALA A 59 16.78 16.85 -9.10
CA ALA A 59 16.48 15.47 -8.71
C ALA A 59 16.99 15.17 -7.29
N THR A 60 18.19 15.62 -6.96
CA THR A 60 18.74 15.53 -5.59
C THR A 60 17.96 16.42 -4.62
N GLU A 61 17.49 17.60 -5.06
CA GLU A 61 16.58 18.44 -4.27
C GLU A 61 15.28 17.71 -3.95
N THR A 62 14.67 17.05 -4.95
CA THR A 62 13.44 16.26 -4.77
C THR A 62 13.66 15.12 -3.78
N GLU A 63 14.75 14.37 -3.91
CA GLU A 63 15.10 13.28 -2.99
C GLU A 63 15.30 13.78 -1.54
N THR A 64 16.02 14.90 -1.35
CA THR A 64 16.17 15.50 -0.02
C THR A 64 14.83 15.94 0.57
N LEU A 65 13.91 16.43 -0.26
CA LEU A 65 12.56 16.80 0.19
C LEU A 65 11.77 15.56 0.63
N LEU A 66 11.86 14.44 -0.09
CA LEU A 66 11.22 13.19 0.31
C LEU A 66 11.75 12.65 1.64
N GLU A 67 13.07 12.73 1.86
CA GLU A 67 13.72 12.28 3.10
C GLU A 67 13.39 13.17 4.31
N THR A 68 12.98 14.42 4.10
CA THR A 68 12.82 15.41 5.19
C THR A 68 11.40 15.90 5.38
N ALA A 69 10.48 15.60 4.46
CA ALA A 69 9.08 15.94 4.58
C ALA A 69 8.40 14.97 5.56
N GLU A 70 7.92 15.50 6.67
CA GLU A 70 7.06 14.76 7.59
C GLU A 70 5.64 14.70 6.99
N VAL A 71 5.16 13.48 6.74
CA VAL A 71 3.76 13.21 6.37
C VAL A 71 2.95 13.12 7.65
N PRO A 72 1.99 14.03 7.91
CA PRO A 72 1.21 13.99 9.15
C PRO A 72 0.26 12.80 9.16
N VAL A 73 0.21 12.11 10.29
CA VAL A 73 -0.75 11.01 10.51
C VAL A 73 -2.16 11.58 10.69
N ARG A 74 -3.14 10.96 10.03
CA ARG A 74 -4.55 11.33 10.07
C ARG A 74 -5.16 11.12 11.45
N ASP A 75 -5.83 12.10 12.04
CA ASP A 75 -6.66 11.91 13.26
C ASP A 75 -8.14 12.10 12.91
N LEU A 76 -8.87 10.99 12.73
CA LEU A 76 -10.31 11.03 12.38
C LEU A 76 -11.15 11.78 13.42
N HIS A 77 -10.75 11.79 14.70
CA HIS A 77 -11.47 12.55 15.72
C HIS A 77 -11.26 14.06 15.57
N GLU A 78 -10.02 14.48 15.27
CA GLU A 78 -9.71 15.88 14.94
C GLU A 78 -10.48 16.32 13.69
N LEU A 79 -10.45 15.50 12.63
CA LEU A 79 -11.15 15.77 11.38
C LEU A 79 -12.66 15.86 11.57
N ALA A 80 -13.26 14.99 12.38
CA ALA A 80 -14.69 15.06 12.67
C ALA A 80 -15.06 16.34 13.46
N ILE A 81 -14.21 16.80 14.38
CA ILE A 81 -14.41 18.09 15.06
C ILE A 81 -14.28 19.25 14.05
N ARG A 82 -13.23 19.23 13.24
CA ARG A 82 -12.86 20.32 12.34
C ARG A 82 -13.80 20.46 11.14
N LEU A 83 -14.18 19.34 10.52
CA LEU A 83 -14.91 19.30 9.24
C LEU A 83 -16.37 18.87 9.39
N LYS A 84 -16.71 17.97 10.34
CA LYS A 84 -18.12 17.62 10.63
C LYS A 84 -18.75 18.53 11.70
N GLY A 85 -17.96 19.35 12.38
CA GLY A 85 -18.43 20.30 13.40
C GLY A 85 -18.82 19.63 14.71
N LEU A 86 -18.23 18.47 15.03
CA LEU A 86 -18.42 17.84 16.33
C LEU A 86 -17.90 18.73 17.48
N PRO A 87 -18.47 18.62 18.69
CA PRO A 87 -17.95 19.33 19.86
C PRO A 87 -16.49 18.97 20.16
N PRO A 88 -15.63 19.93 20.57
CA PRO A 88 -14.24 19.65 20.95
C PRO A 88 -14.07 18.70 22.15
N ASP A 89 -15.15 18.43 22.90
CA ASP A 89 -15.20 17.50 24.03
C ASP A 89 -15.90 16.17 23.68
N THR A 90 -16.04 15.85 22.39
CA THR A 90 -16.53 14.54 21.93
C THR A 90 -15.66 13.45 22.56
N PRO A 91 -16.26 12.40 23.17
CA PRO A 91 -15.49 11.34 23.80
C PRO A 91 -14.76 10.51 22.75
N ARG A 92 -13.63 9.91 23.13
CA ARG A 92 -12.91 8.90 22.32
C ARG A 92 -13.27 7.46 22.69
N VAL A 93 -14.15 7.29 23.69
CA VAL A 93 -14.61 5.99 24.18
C VAL A 93 -16.13 6.01 24.28
N ALA A 94 -16.76 4.90 23.93
CA ALA A 94 -18.21 4.67 24.00
C ALA A 94 -18.47 3.45 24.89
N PRO A 95 -18.52 3.61 26.24
CA PRO A 95 -18.64 2.48 27.15
C PRO A 95 -19.84 1.60 26.83
N SER A 96 -19.59 0.32 26.59
CA SER A 96 -20.62 -0.65 26.25
C SER A 96 -21.52 -0.97 27.44
N ASP A 97 -22.83 -1.09 27.20
CA ASP A 97 -23.82 -1.51 28.21
C ASP A 97 -23.53 -2.93 28.76
N CYS A 98 -22.75 -3.74 28.03
CA CYS A 98 -22.35 -5.08 28.43
C CYS A 98 -20.91 -5.18 28.97
N ALA A 99 -20.13 -4.09 28.95
CA ALA A 99 -18.78 -4.08 29.51
C ALA A 99 -18.80 -4.25 31.05
N PRO A 100 -17.79 -4.92 31.64
CA PRO A 100 -16.66 -5.57 30.99
C PRO A 100 -16.89 -7.07 30.71
N ASP A 101 -18.16 -7.54 30.73
CA ASP A 101 -18.46 -8.97 30.61
C ASP A 101 -19.85 -9.23 30.01
N CYS A 102 -19.91 -9.44 28.69
CA CYS A 102 -21.15 -9.64 27.96
C CYS A 102 -21.74 -11.06 28.19
N PRO A 103 -23.03 -11.20 28.56
CA PRO A 103 -23.64 -12.51 28.72
C PRO A 103 -23.78 -13.28 27.39
N VAL A 104 -23.41 -14.57 27.37
CA VAL A 104 -23.70 -15.47 26.24
C VAL A 104 -25.21 -15.51 25.98
N GLY A 105 -25.60 -15.42 24.70
CA GLY A 105 -26.97 -15.27 24.23
C GLY A 105 -27.43 -13.82 24.04
N THR A 106 -26.56 -12.85 24.33
CA THR A 106 -26.81 -11.43 23.99
C THR A 106 -26.92 -11.29 22.48
N ARG A 107 -27.91 -10.51 22.04
CA ARG A 107 -28.17 -10.19 20.64
C ARG A 107 -27.83 -8.72 20.40
N ARG A 108 -26.98 -8.45 19.42
CA ARG A 108 -26.50 -7.10 19.06
C ARG A 108 -26.67 -6.86 17.56
N LEU A 109 -26.88 -5.60 17.18
CA LEU A 109 -26.85 -5.15 15.79
C LEU A 109 -25.40 -4.83 15.42
N PHE A 110 -24.95 -5.28 14.26
CA PHE A 110 -23.64 -5.00 13.72
C PHE A 110 -23.74 -4.32 12.36
N HIS A 111 -22.89 -3.34 12.13
CA HIS A 111 -22.62 -2.71 10.84
C HIS A 111 -21.54 -3.52 10.13
N VAL A 112 -21.77 -3.88 8.88
CA VAL A 112 -20.91 -4.84 8.14
C VAL A 112 -20.81 -4.40 6.69
N SER A 113 -19.64 -4.61 6.08
CA SER A 113 -19.41 -4.33 4.67
C SER A 113 -19.23 -5.62 3.86
N ASN A 114 -19.75 -5.62 2.64
CA ASN A 114 -19.33 -6.57 1.62
C ASN A 114 -18.13 -5.99 0.88
N VAL A 115 -16.93 -6.50 1.18
CA VAL A 115 -15.69 -5.95 0.61
C VAL A 115 -15.63 -6.13 -0.90
N ASP A 116 -16.29 -7.10 -1.54
CA ASP A 116 -16.22 -7.18 -3.01
C ASP A 116 -17.03 -6.06 -3.72
N THR A 117 -17.95 -5.38 -3.01
CA THR A 117 -18.96 -4.49 -3.61
C THR A 117 -19.16 -3.16 -2.91
N ASP A 118 -18.49 -2.93 -1.78
CA ASP A 118 -18.63 -1.78 -0.89
C ASP A 118 -20.05 -1.57 -0.35
N GLU A 119 -20.90 -2.59 -0.42
CA GLU A 119 -22.24 -2.52 0.12
C GLU A 119 -22.18 -2.63 1.65
N GLN A 120 -22.55 -1.54 2.32
CA GLN A 120 -22.73 -1.48 3.77
C GLN A 120 -24.14 -1.95 4.16
N PHE A 121 -24.24 -2.86 5.14
CA PHE A 121 -25.51 -3.40 5.62
C PHE A 121 -25.48 -3.78 7.10
N ASP A 122 -26.67 -3.87 7.70
CA ASP A 122 -26.82 -4.26 9.10
C ASP A 122 -27.21 -5.73 9.24
N ILE A 123 -26.59 -6.41 10.19
CA ILE A 123 -27.00 -7.75 10.63
C ILE A 123 -27.22 -7.80 12.13
N TYR A 124 -28.04 -8.74 12.58
CA TYR A 124 -28.05 -9.11 13.99
C TYR A 124 -27.18 -10.32 14.21
N ALA A 125 -26.38 -10.32 15.27
CA ALA A 125 -25.61 -11.48 15.69
C ALA A 125 -25.85 -11.79 17.18
N VAL A 126 -25.58 -13.04 17.55
CA VAL A 126 -25.74 -13.55 18.91
C VAL A 126 -24.38 -14.00 19.43
N LEU A 127 -24.02 -13.56 20.63
CA LEU A 127 -22.82 -14.03 21.33
C LEU A 127 -23.00 -15.51 21.69
N GLN A 128 -22.29 -16.41 21.03
CA GLN A 128 -22.46 -17.86 21.23
C GLN A 128 -21.45 -18.45 22.22
N TYR A 129 -20.24 -17.90 22.28
CA TYR A 129 -19.19 -18.36 23.19
C TYR A 129 -18.26 -17.20 23.56
N LYS A 130 -17.55 -17.34 24.68
CA LYS A 130 -16.52 -16.39 25.12
C LYS A 130 -15.43 -17.06 25.93
N THR A 131 -14.24 -16.48 25.89
CA THR A 131 -13.08 -16.84 26.72
C THR A 131 -12.75 -15.69 27.68
N ASP A 132 -11.51 -15.62 28.20
CA ASP A 132 -11.09 -14.53 29.07
C ASP A 132 -10.78 -13.23 28.27
N HIS A 133 -10.52 -13.35 26.96
CA HIS A 133 -10.18 -12.21 26.09
C HIS A 133 -11.03 -12.09 24.81
N VAL A 134 -11.87 -13.07 24.47
CA VAL A 134 -12.59 -13.06 23.17
C VAL A 134 -14.09 -13.30 23.30
N TYR A 135 -14.87 -12.56 22.53
CA TYR A 135 -16.28 -12.82 22.23
C TYR A 135 -16.47 -13.40 20.83
N MET A 136 -17.15 -14.55 20.73
CA MET A 136 -17.50 -15.20 19.46
C MET A 136 -18.95 -14.91 19.08
N TRP A 137 -19.15 -13.95 18.18
CA TRP A 137 -20.45 -13.55 17.66
C TRP A 137 -20.77 -14.32 16.39
N VAL A 138 -22.03 -14.76 16.24
CA VAL A 138 -22.50 -15.44 15.03
C VAL A 138 -23.79 -14.80 14.54
N GLU A 139 -23.85 -14.46 13.26
CA GLU A 139 -25.03 -13.92 12.59
C GLU A 139 -26.29 -14.74 12.90
N GLU A 140 -27.39 -14.04 13.21
CA GLU A 140 -28.67 -14.63 13.55
C GLU A 140 -29.26 -15.40 12.36
N GLY A 141 -29.53 -16.70 12.57
CA GLY A 141 -30.09 -17.57 11.53
C GLY A 141 -29.03 -18.37 10.75
N VAL A 142 -27.75 -18.14 11.04
CA VAL A 142 -26.64 -18.98 10.59
C VAL A 142 -26.41 -20.13 11.57
N ASP A 143 -26.25 -21.34 11.03
CA ASP A 143 -25.87 -22.53 11.80
C ASP A 143 -24.35 -22.74 11.70
N VAL A 144 -23.65 -22.57 12.83
CA VAL A 144 -22.22 -22.86 12.99
C VAL A 144 -22.09 -24.00 14.00
N ASP A 145 -21.17 -24.94 13.75
CA ASP A 145 -20.89 -26.02 14.71
C ASP A 145 -20.35 -25.42 16.03
N ALA A 146 -21.16 -25.51 17.09
CA ALA A 146 -20.85 -24.93 18.38
C ALA A 146 -19.60 -25.55 19.04
N ASP A 147 -19.32 -26.84 18.79
CA ASP A 147 -18.12 -27.48 19.31
C ASP A 147 -16.87 -26.98 18.55
N ALA A 148 -16.99 -26.74 17.25
CA ALA A 148 -15.92 -26.15 16.43
C ALA A 148 -15.65 -24.68 16.82
N LEU A 149 -16.69 -23.86 16.96
CA LEU A 149 -16.57 -22.46 17.38
C LEU A 149 -15.90 -22.34 18.76
N LYS A 150 -16.30 -23.21 19.69
CA LYS A 150 -15.69 -23.31 21.01
C LYS A 150 -14.22 -23.73 20.93
N ALA A 151 -13.90 -24.71 20.08
CA ALA A 151 -12.53 -25.18 19.90
C ALA A 151 -11.61 -24.09 19.32
N ALA A 152 -12.11 -23.34 18.33
CA ALA A 152 -11.42 -22.19 17.75
C ALA A 152 -11.13 -21.12 18.81
N ALA A 153 -12.15 -20.69 19.57
CA ALA A 153 -11.97 -19.70 20.62
C ALA A 153 -10.99 -20.17 21.72
N ASP A 154 -11.12 -21.43 22.14
CA ASP A 154 -10.24 -22.06 23.13
C ASP A 154 -8.80 -22.22 22.62
N LEU A 155 -8.58 -22.30 21.30
CA LEU A 155 -7.27 -22.33 20.65
C LEU A 155 -6.68 -20.93 20.57
N PHE A 156 -7.46 -19.96 20.07
CA PHE A 156 -7.06 -18.56 20.00
C PHE A 156 -6.61 -18.05 21.38
N GLU A 157 -7.41 -18.26 22.42
CA GLU A 157 -7.10 -17.86 23.80
C GLU A 157 -5.78 -18.45 24.33
N LYS A 158 -5.47 -19.70 23.95
CA LYS A 158 -4.31 -20.42 24.52
C LYS A 158 -3.05 -20.33 23.67
N HIS A 159 -3.19 -19.97 22.40
CA HIS A 159 -2.12 -20.02 21.40
C HIS A 159 -2.02 -18.69 20.66
N THR A 160 -2.98 -18.34 19.80
CA THR A 160 -2.92 -17.12 18.98
C THR A 160 -2.75 -15.84 19.79
N TYR A 161 -3.63 -15.61 20.77
CA TYR A 161 -3.60 -14.41 21.59
C TYR A 161 -2.25 -14.18 22.30
N PRO A 162 -1.68 -15.16 23.04
CA PRO A 162 -0.36 -14.97 23.65
C PRO A 162 0.79 -14.95 22.63
N THR A 163 0.72 -15.69 21.51
CA THR A 163 1.77 -15.68 20.47
C THR A 163 1.88 -14.31 19.84
N ASP A 164 0.78 -13.78 19.31
CA ASP A 164 0.78 -12.49 18.60
C ASP A 164 1.13 -11.36 19.54
N ARG A 165 0.58 -11.35 20.76
CA ARG A 165 0.95 -10.31 21.73
C ARG A 165 2.41 -10.37 22.16
N SER A 166 3.01 -11.56 22.18
CA SER A 166 4.42 -11.69 22.54
C SER A 166 5.35 -11.18 21.44
N PHE A 167 4.90 -11.18 20.19
CA PHE A 167 5.71 -10.82 19.03
C PHE A 167 5.40 -9.42 18.51
N PHE A 168 4.12 -9.10 18.29
CA PHE A 168 3.72 -7.85 17.63
C PHE A 168 3.33 -6.73 18.60
N GLY A 169 3.07 -7.04 19.89
CA GLY A 169 2.75 -6.02 20.90
C GLY A 169 1.40 -6.22 21.56
N SER A 170 0.59 -5.17 21.68
CA SER A 170 -0.75 -5.26 22.27
C SER A 170 -1.74 -4.48 21.44
N GLU A 171 -2.95 -5.01 21.36
CA GLU A 171 -4.15 -4.32 20.93
C GLU A 171 -4.56 -3.23 21.95
N TRP A 172 -5.45 -2.33 21.53
CA TRP A 172 -6.06 -1.37 22.46
C TRP A 172 -6.96 -2.08 23.46
N THR A 173 -6.54 -2.21 24.70
CA THR A 173 -7.35 -2.84 25.76
C THR A 173 -7.39 -1.95 27.02
N PRO A 174 -8.57 -1.59 27.57
CA PRO A 174 -9.90 -2.15 27.27
C PRO A 174 -10.64 -1.43 26.13
N GLY A 175 -9.93 -0.74 25.24
CA GLY A 175 -10.52 -0.31 23.99
C GLY A 175 -11.50 0.87 24.01
N VAL A 176 -12.10 1.12 22.84
CA VAL A 176 -13.13 2.13 22.58
C VAL A 176 -14.36 1.88 23.44
N ASP A 177 -14.73 0.61 23.67
CA ASP A 177 -15.95 0.23 24.38
C ASP A 177 -15.75 -0.01 25.88
N ASN A 178 -14.49 0.12 26.34
CA ASN A 178 -14.05 -0.10 27.71
C ASN A 178 -14.33 -1.54 28.22
N ASP A 179 -14.36 -2.53 27.32
CA ASP A 179 -14.35 -3.97 27.57
C ASP A 179 -12.98 -4.57 27.21
N PRO A 180 -12.32 -5.37 28.08
CA PRO A 180 -11.06 -6.01 27.74
C PRO A 180 -11.17 -7.14 26.70
N HIS A 181 -12.37 -7.53 26.26
CA HIS A 181 -12.55 -8.59 25.26
C HIS A 181 -12.65 -8.01 23.84
N LEU A 182 -11.84 -8.55 22.92
CA LEU A 182 -12.04 -8.32 21.49
C LEU A 182 -13.16 -9.22 20.93
N SER A 183 -13.82 -8.77 19.87
CA SER A 183 -14.96 -9.45 19.26
C SER A 183 -14.64 -10.04 17.89
N ILE A 184 -15.00 -11.31 17.68
CA ILE A 184 -14.88 -11.99 16.38
C ILE A 184 -16.28 -12.25 15.82
N LEU A 185 -16.63 -11.54 14.76
CA LEU A 185 -17.96 -11.62 14.13
C LEU A 185 -17.97 -12.61 12.96
N HIS A 186 -18.78 -13.67 13.08
CA HIS A 186 -18.98 -14.65 12.03
C HIS A 186 -20.24 -14.30 11.23
N ALA A 187 -20.06 -13.89 9.98
CA ALA A 187 -21.13 -13.37 9.13
C ALA A 187 -21.01 -13.85 7.68
N ARG A 188 -22.14 -13.81 6.98
CA ARG A 188 -22.26 -14.15 5.56
C ARG A 188 -22.23 -12.90 4.69
N ASN A 189 -22.09 -13.10 3.38
CA ASN A 189 -22.16 -12.02 2.40
C ASN A 189 -21.11 -10.91 2.63
N LEU A 190 -19.93 -11.26 3.14
CA LEU A 190 -18.81 -10.32 3.30
C LEU A 190 -18.01 -10.14 2.01
N GLY A 191 -18.28 -10.95 0.98
CA GLY A 191 -17.53 -10.98 -0.28
C GLY A 191 -17.25 -12.41 -0.71
N GLY A 192 -17.01 -12.63 -2.00
CA GLY A 192 -16.55 -13.91 -2.55
C GLY A 192 -15.04 -14.07 -2.53
N THR A 193 -14.29 -12.97 -2.34
CA THR A 193 -12.82 -12.99 -2.36
C THR A 193 -12.16 -12.97 -0.97
N VAL A 194 -12.93 -12.70 0.08
CA VAL A 194 -12.41 -12.49 1.45
C VAL A 194 -12.74 -13.64 2.42
N ALA A 195 -11.77 -14.05 3.22
CA ALA A 195 -11.92 -15.04 4.29
C ALA A 195 -12.24 -14.37 5.64
N GLY A 196 -11.64 -13.20 5.88
CA GLY A 196 -11.85 -12.32 7.04
C GLY A 196 -11.26 -10.95 6.73
N TYR A 197 -11.63 -9.96 7.55
CA TYR A 197 -11.06 -8.62 7.47
C TYR A 197 -11.13 -7.92 8.83
N TYR A 198 -10.16 -7.05 9.09
CA TYR A 198 -10.14 -6.06 10.16
C TYR A 198 -10.60 -4.71 9.62
N SER A 199 -11.33 -3.93 10.43
CA SER A 199 -11.73 -2.57 10.08
C SER A 199 -11.41 -1.63 11.22
N SER A 200 -10.54 -0.65 10.98
CA SER A 200 -10.23 0.35 11.99
C SER A 200 -11.41 1.26 12.32
N ALA A 201 -12.45 1.31 11.47
CA ALA A 201 -13.64 2.12 11.71
C ALA A 201 -14.29 1.75 13.05
N ASP A 202 -14.24 0.48 13.43
CA ASP A 202 -14.82 -0.05 14.66
C ASP A 202 -14.12 0.45 15.95
N GLU A 203 -12.89 0.96 15.84
CA GLU A 203 -12.09 1.54 16.92
C GLU A 203 -12.52 2.97 17.29
N PHE A 204 -13.50 3.56 16.59
CA PHE A 204 -13.96 4.92 16.81
C PHE A 204 -15.36 4.98 17.40
N VAL A 205 -15.68 6.05 18.13
CA VAL A 205 -17.07 6.31 18.55
C VAL A 205 -17.95 6.62 17.34
N SER A 206 -19.21 6.24 17.41
CA SER A 206 -20.19 6.37 16.33
C SER A 206 -20.44 7.81 15.90
N GLU A 207 -20.20 8.80 16.77
CA GLU A 207 -20.24 10.22 16.38
C GLU A 207 -19.13 10.59 15.37
N VAL A 208 -17.97 9.92 15.42
CA VAL A 208 -16.83 10.14 14.51
C VAL A 208 -17.00 9.30 13.23
N ARG A 209 -17.33 8.01 13.40
CA ARG A 209 -17.53 7.02 12.34
C ARG A 209 -18.91 6.38 12.48
N GLU A 210 -19.86 6.78 11.65
CA GLU A 210 -21.27 6.33 11.76
C GLU A 210 -21.44 4.82 11.54
N ASP A 211 -20.51 4.21 10.80
CA ASP A 211 -20.41 2.79 10.47
C ASP A 211 -19.63 1.96 11.51
N SER A 212 -19.11 2.59 12.55
CA SER A 212 -18.40 1.90 13.64
C SER A 212 -19.33 1.00 14.46
N ASN A 213 -18.85 -0.19 14.78
CA ASN A 213 -19.45 -1.04 15.80
C ASN A 213 -19.04 -0.69 17.23
N GLU A 214 -18.14 0.27 17.44
CA GLU A 214 -17.62 0.69 18.75
C GLU A 214 -17.13 -0.52 19.56
N MET A 215 -16.14 -1.24 19.05
CA MET A 215 -15.44 -2.34 19.73
C MET A 215 -14.19 -2.75 18.96
N GLU A 216 -13.20 -3.29 19.68
CA GLU A 216 -12.07 -3.98 19.08
C GLU A 216 -12.57 -5.27 18.44
N MET A 217 -12.65 -5.31 17.11
CA MET A 217 -13.22 -6.46 16.41
C MET A 217 -12.63 -6.72 15.03
N PHE A 218 -12.86 -7.95 14.56
CA PHE A 218 -12.67 -8.31 13.16
C PHE A 218 -13.71 -9.33 12.71
N TYR A 219 -13.82 -9.49 11.40
CA TYR A 219 -14.91 -10.19 10.73
C TYR A 219 -14.42 -11.47 10.10
N ILE A 220 -15.23 -12.52 10.15
CA ILE A 220 -14.94 -13.81 9.52
C ILE A 220 -16.08 -14.20 8.60
N ASN A 221 -15.72 -14.42 7.33
CA ASN A 221 -16.65 -14.79 6.28
C ASN A 221 -16.87 -16.30 6.23
N ILE A 222 -17.89 -16.75 6.94
CA ILE A 222 -18.26 -18.17 7.03
C ILE A 222 -18.82 -18.77 5.73
N ASP A 223 -19.04 -17.97 4.68
CA ASP A 223 -19.29 -18.52 3.34
C ASP A 223 -18.01 -19.09 2.70
N ASN A 224 -16.84 -18.61 3.12
CA ASN A 224 -15.55 -18.89 2.50
C ASN A 224 -14.61 -19.71 3.39
N VAL A 225 -14.87 -19.79 4.69
CA VAL A 225 -14.06 -20.58 5.64
C VAL A 225 -14.86 -21.63 6.39
N SER A 226 -14.18 -22.71 6.76
CA SER A 226 -14.71 -23.71 7.70
C SER A 226 -14.20 -23.41 9.09
N VAL A 227 -15.10 -23.07 10.03
CA VAL A 227 -14.74 -22.74 11.41
C VAL A 227 -13.84 -23.81 12.04
N ASN A 228 -12.76 -23.37 12.70
CA ASN A 228 -11.73 -24.20 13.32
C ASN A 228 -10.92 -25.08 12.35
N SER A 229 -10.95 -24.81 11.04
CA SER A 229 -9.92 -25.32 10.13
C SER A 229 -8.57 -24.63 10.39
N GLU A 230 -7.49 -25.21 9.88
CA GLU A 230 -6.15 -24.60 9.95
C GLU A 230 -6.14 -23.21 9.31
N PHE A 231 -6.64 -23.10 8.08
CA PHE A 231 -6.80 -21.82 7.37
C PHE A 231 -7.63 -20.79 8.16
N TYR A 232 -8.76 -21.21 8.74
CA TYR A 232 -9.58 -20.31 9.57
C TYR A 232 -8.79 -19.75 10.76
N ASN A 233 -8.00 -20.59 11.45
CA ASN A 233 -7.23 -20.13 12.61
C ASN A 233 -6.02 -19.27 12.20
N GLY A 234 -5.45 -19.50 11.01
CA GLY A 234 -4.47 -18.60 10.39
C GLY A 234 -5.07 -17.22 10.14
N VAL A 235 -6.25 -17.14 9.54
CA VAL A 235 -6.98 -15.87 9.35
C VAL A 235 -7.20 -15.16 10.69
N LEU A 236 -7.56 -15.86 11.78
CA LEU A 236 -7.69 -15.20 13.09
C LEU A 236 -6.38 -14.55 13.57
N ALA A 237 -5.23 -15.19 13.33
CA ALA A 237 -3.93 -14.65 13.70
C ALA A 237 -3.57 -13.42 12.84
N HIS A 238 -3.82 -13.51 11.54
CA HIS A 238 -3.64 -12.41 10.59
C HIS A 238 -4.45 -11.18 10.99
N GLU A 239 -5.77 -11.32 11.18
CA GLU A 239 -6.63 -10.18 11.55
C GLU A 239 -6.32 -9.62 12.94
N PHE A 240 -5.90 -10.48 13.88
CA PHE A 240 -5.50 -10.00 15.20
C PHE A 240 -4.18 -9.21 15.14
N GLN A 241 -3.25 -9.60 14.26
CA GLN A 241 -2.05 -8.82 14.02
C GLN A 241 -2.39 -7.41 13.53
N HIS A 242 -3.33 -7.23 12.59
CA HIS A 242 -3.73 -5.88 12.13
C HIS A 242 -4.24 -5.00 13.28
N MET A 243 -5.09 -5.55 14.15
CA MET A 243 -5.61 -4.85 15.32
C MET A 243 -4.50 -4.43 16.30
N ILE A 244 -3.53 -5.32 16.56
CA ILE A 244 -2.34 -5.00 17.35
C ILE A 244 -1.55 -3.89 16.66
N HIS A 245 -1.32 -4.02 15.36
CA HIS A 245 -0.49 -3.09 14.60
C HIS A 245 -1.11 -1.69 14.60
N TRP A 246 -2.40 -1.59 14.29
CA TRP A 246 -3.15 -0.33 14.28
C TRP A 246 -2.99 0.48 15.58
N TYR A 247 -2.91 -0.18 16.74
CA TYR A 247 -2.72 0.50 18.02
C TYR A 247 -1.27 0.93 18.27
N ASN A 248 -0.29 0.21 17.73
CA ASN A 248 1.13 0.45 18.00
C ASN A 248 1.78 1.36 16.95
N ASP A 249 1.47 1.15 15.68
CA ASP A 249 1.92 1.95 14.53
C ASP A 249 0.85 1.93 13.43
N ARG A 250 0.05 3.01 13.39
CA ARG A 250 -1.16 3.07 12.55
C ARG A 250 -0.87 3.44 11.10
N ASN A 251 0.23 4.12 10.84
CA ASN A 251 0.55 4.68 9.53
C ASN A 251 1.68 3.93 8.82
N GLU A 252 2.05 2.73 9.29
CA GLU A 252 3.00 1.86 8.59
C GLU A 252 2.55 1.59 7.14
N GLU A 253 3.50 1.48 6.22
CA GLU A 253 3.22 1.17 4.82
C GLU A 253 2.55 -0.20 4.67
N THR A 254 1.48 -0.25 3.87
CA THR A 254 0.66 -1.45 3.62
C THR A 254 1.48 -2.73 3.42
N TRP A 255 2.57 -2.68 2.63
CA TRP A 255 3.34 -3.88 2.28
C TRP A 255 4.02 -4.55 3.48
N LEU A 256 4.47 -3.75 4.46
CA LEU A 256 5.16 -4.24 5.64
C LEU A 256 4.14 -4.70 6.68
N ASN A 257 3.03 -3.97 6.83
CA ASN A 257 1.90 -4.37 7.65
C ASN A 257 1.36 -5.75 7.21
N GLU A 258 1.01 -5.91 5.93
CA GLU A 258 0.51 -7.18 5.37
C GLU A 258 1.56 -8.30 5.44
N GLY A 259 2.84 -7.97 5.26
CA GLY A 259 3.93 -8.91 5.48
C GLY A 259 3.95 -9.47 6.91
N PHE A 260 3.74 -8.61 7.91
CA PHE A 260 3.64 -9.03 9.31
C PHE A 260 2.37 -9.82 9.61
N SER A 261 1.25 -9.52 8.96
CA SER A 261 -0.01 -10.27 9.10
C SER A 261 0.13 -11.70 8.55
N GLU A 262 0.83 -11.88 7.42
CA GLU A 262 1.19 -13.20 6.91
C GLU A 262 2.19 -13.93 7.82
N LEU A 263 3.17 -13.19 8.36
CA LEU A 263 4.11 -13.72 9.35
C LEU A 263 3.40 -14.16 10.63
N ALA A 264 2.30 -13.50 11.04
CA ALA A 264 1.51 -13.90 12.20
C ALA A 264 0.86 -15.27 12.01
N SER A 265 0.34 -15.55 10.81
CA SER A 265 -0.15 -16.90 10.47
C SER A 265 0.96 -17.95 10.63
N TYR A 266 2.14 -17.66 10.07
CA TYR A 266 3.32 -18.53 10.16
C TYR A 266 3.76 -18.78 11.61
N LEU A 267 3.93 -17.73 12.41
CA LEU A 267 4.37 -17.81 13.81
C LEU A 267 3.40 -18.60 14.70
N ASN A 268 2.14 -18.72 14.28
CA ASN A 268 1.12 -19.52 14.94
C ASN A 268 1.06 -20.98 14.47
N ASP A 269 2.03 -21.43 13.68
CA ASP A 269 2.10 -22.76 13.08
C ASP A 269 0.96 -23.01 12.05
N PHE A 270 0.50 -21.97 11.35
CA PHE A 270 -0.48 -22.06 10.27
C PHE A 270 0.14 -21.73 8.91
N ASP A 271 -0.40 -22.34 7.86
CA ASP A 271 -0.03 -22.04 6.46
C ASP A 271 -0.57 -20.65 6.04
N PRO A 272 0.30 -19.70 5.61
CA PRO A 272 -0.09 -18.37 5.17
C PRO A 272 -0.79 -18.33 3.79
N GLY A 273 -0.98 -19.48 3.10
CA GLY A 273 -1.96 -19.56 2.01
C GLY A 273 -1.41 -19.42 0.59
N GLY A 274 -0.10 -19.46 0.39
CA GLY A 274 0.53 -19.72 -0.92
C GLY A 274 0.78 -18.50 -1.81
N SER A 275 0.63 -17.28 -1.29
CA SER A 275 0.87 -16.02 -2.00
C SER A 275 2.31 -15.91 -2.53
N GLU A 276 3.29 -16.57 -1.89
CA GLU A 276 4.67 -16.68 -2.34
C GLU A 276 4.81 -17.36 -3.72
N TYR A 277 3.90 -18.26 -4.09
CA TYR A 277 3.85 -18.83 -5.45
C TYR A 277 3.39 -17.83 -6.50
N ILE A 278 2.50 -16.91 -6.12
CA ILE A 278 2.02 -15.86 -7.02
C ILE A 278 3.16 -14.88 -7.27
N PHE A 279 3.83 -14.43 -6.20
CA PHE A 279 5.00 -13.57 -6.30
C PHE A 279 6.14 -14.20 -7.11
N ALA A 280 6.48 -15.47 -6.85
CA ALA A 280 7.50 -16.14 -7.63
C ALA A 280 7.14 -16.21 -9.13
N ASN A 281 5.86 -16.25 -9.50
CA ASN A 281 5.46 -16.17 -10.91
C ASN A 281 5.47 -14.73 -11.49
N GLN A 282 5.52 -13.72 -10.63
CA GLN A 282 5.48 -12.28 -10.94
C GLN A 282 6.54 -11.51 -10.14
N PRO A 283 7.85 -11.81 -10.31
CA PRO A 283 8.90 -11.18 -9.50
C PRO A 283 9.11 -9.68 -9.84
N ASP A 284 8.53 -9.20 -10.94
CA ASP A 284 8.41 -7.78 -11.27
C ASP A 284 7.20 -7.13 -10.55
N THR A 285 6.91 -7.57 -9.33
CA THR A 285 5.99 -6.91 -8.40
C THR A 285 6.80 -6.00 -7.48
N GLN A 286 6.48 -4.71 -7.47
CA GLN A 286 7.10 -3.73 -6.58
C GLN A 286 6.79 -4.06 -5.12
N LEU A 287 7.83 -4.33 -4.34
CA LEU A 287 7.69 -4.71 -2.93
C LEU A 287 6.97 -3.63 -2.11
N ASN A 288 7.36 -2.37 -2.27
CA ASN A 288 6.90 -1.25 -1.44
C ASN A 288 5.74 -0.44 -2.06
N SER A 289 4.85 -1.12 -2.78
CA SER A 289 3.61 -0.51 -3.30
C SER A 289 2.51 -1.55 -3.30
N TRP A 290 1.26 -1.12 -3.14
CA TRP A 290 0.10 -1.98 -3.18
C TRP A 290 -0.82 -1.61 -4.35
N PRO A 291 -1.37 -2.59 -5.10
CA PRO A 291 -2.33 -2.29 -6.15
C PRO A 291 -3.75 -2.14 -5.59
N GLU A 292 -4.57 -1.33 -6.25
CA GLU A 292 -6.01 -1.26 -5.96
C GLU A 292 -6.75 -2.45 -6.57
N GLY A 293 -7.76 -2.95 -5.85
CA GLY A 293 -8.80 -3.82 -6.35
C GLY A 293 -8.72 -5.28 -5.91
N PRO A 294 -9.87 -5.98 -5.88
CA PRO A 294 -9.99 -7.30 -5.28
C PRO A 294 -9.12 -8.34 -5.99
N GLY A 295 -8.28 -9.02 -5.21
CA GLY A 295 -7.38 -10.07 -5.70
C GLY A 295 -6.21 -9.59 -6.56
N ALA A 296 -6.00 -8.27 -6.70
CA ALA A 296 -4.86 -7.71 -7.44
C ALA A 296 -3.54 -7.85 -6.67
N ALA A 297 -3.61 -7.91 -5.33
CA ALA A 297 -2.47 -7.86 -4.43
C ALA A 297 -1.83 -9.23 -4.11
N GLY A 298 -2.27 -10.34 -4.71
CA GLY A 298 -1.79 -11.68 -4.33
C GLY A 298 -0.26 -11.85 -4.46
N ALA A 299 0.39 -11.18 -5.42
CA ALA A 299 1.85 -11.17 -5.51
C ALA A 299 2.50 -10.27 -4.45
N ASN A 300 1.82 -9.20 -4.02
CA ASN A 300 2.31 -8.27 -3.00
C ASN A 300 2.27 -8.90 -1.61
N TYR A 301 1.21 -9.65 -1.27
CA TYR A 301 1.17 -10.50 -0.07
C TYR A 301 2.36 -11.46 -0.03
N GLY A 302 2.65 -12.15 -1.14
CA GLY A 302 3.79 -13.05 -1.26
C GLY A 302 5.13 -12.34 -1.11
N ALA A 303 5.28 -11.14 -1.67
CA ALA A 303 6.49 -10.34 -1.54
C ALA A 303 6.73 -9.89 -0.10
N GLY A 304 5.71 -9.34 0.57
CA GLY A 304 5.76 -8.89 1.96
C GLY A 304 6.02 -10.03 2.93
N TYR A 305 5.34 -11.16 2.77
CA TYR A 305 5.59 -12.37 3.55
C TYR A 305 7.04 -12.86 3.40
N LEU A 306 7.52 -13.05 2.16
CA LEU A 306 8.89 -13.52 1.94
C LEU A 306 9.93 -12.53 2.47
N PHE A 307 9.70 -11.23 2.36
CA PHE A 307 10.63 -10.23 2.88
C PHE A 307 10.69 -10.26 4.42
N THR A 308 9.54 -10.30 5.10
CA THR A 308 9.49 -10.32 6.57
C THR A 308 9.98 -11.65 7.15
N SER A 309 9.68 -12.79 6.52
CA SER A 309 10.28 -14.09 6.85
C SER A 309 11.79 -14.09 6.65
N TYR A 310 12.28 -13.51 5.55
CA TYR A 310 13.72 -13.39 5.32
C TYR A 310 14.40 -12.51 6.36
N PHE A 311 13.78 -11.40 6.76
CA PHE A 311 14.28 -10.54 7.83
C PHE A 311 14.35 -11.28 9.17
N LEU A 312 13.30 -12.05 9.50
CA LEU A 312 13.24 -12.89 10.69
C LEU A 312 14.36 -13.94 10.71
N ASP A 313 14.54 -14.69 9.62
CA ASP A 313 15.60 -15.69 9.51
C ASP A 313 17.00 -15.05 9.61
N ARG A 314 17.18 -13.87 8.99
CA ARG A 314 18.48 -13.23 8.89
C ARG A 314 18.94 -12.55 10.19
N PHE A 315 18.01 -11.93 10.92
CA PHE A 315 18.33 -11.08 12.07
C PHE A 315 17.69 -11.54 13.39
N GLY A 316 16.78 -12.50 13.34
CA GLY A 316 16.14 -13.09 14.49
C GLY A 316 14.90 -12.34 14.99
N PRO A 317 14.20 -12.93 15.98
CA PRO A 317 12.95 -12.39 16.48
C PRO A 317 13.12 -11.02 17.14
N GLU A 318 14.18 -10.77 17.91
CA GLU A 318 14.35 -9.48 18.59
C GLU A 318 14.48 -8.30 17.62
N ALA A 319 15.15 -8.51 16.47
CA ALA A 319 15.26 -7.52 15.42
C ALA A 319 13.90 -7.27 14.75
N THR A 320 13.16 -8.35 14.47
CA THR A 320 11.86 -8.27 13.80
C THR A 320 10.82 -7.57 14.68
N GLN A 321 10.82 -7.87 15.98
CA GLN A 321 9.99 -7.17 16.97
C GLN A 321 10.34 -5.69 17.09
N ALA A 322 11.61 -5.32 16.94
CA ALA A 322 12.03 -3.92 16.92
C ALA A 322 11.56 -3.21 15.65
N LEU A 323 11.49 -3.92 14.51
CA LEU A 323 10.93 -3.39 13.27
C LEU A 323 9.43 -3.15 13.38
N VAL A 324 8.68 -4.13 13.91
CA VAL A 324 7.22 -3.99 14.15
C VAL A 324 6.87 -2.79 15.04
N ALA A 325 7.74 -2.44 15.99
CA ALA A 325 7.49 -1.41 16.98
C ALA A 325 8.16 -0.06 16.65
N HIS A 326 8.64 0.14 15.44
CA HIS A 326 9.40 1.33 15.07
C HIS A 326 8.46 2.48 14.67
N ASP A 327 8.73 3.72 15.10
CA ASP A 327 7.90 4.90 14.80
C ASP A 327 8.09 5.45 13.36
N GLU A 328 8.99 4.85 12.57
CA GLU A 328 9.26 5.26 11.18
C GLU A 328 8.70 4.18 10.29
N ASN A 329 8.37 4.50 9.04
CA ASN A 329 7.68 3.59 8.15
C ASN A 329 8.60 2.92 7.12
N GLY A 330 8.21 1.74 6.67
CA GLY A 330 8.75 1.04 5.51
C GLY A 330 10.27 0.89 5.56
N PHE A 331 10.95 1.31 4.49
CA PHE A 331 12.42 1.17 4.44
C PHE A 331 13.17 2.08 5.42
N ALA A 332 12.57 3.20 5.89
CA ALA A 332 13.18 4.03 6.92
C ALA A 332 13.26 3.28 8.25
N ALA A 333 12.21 2.53 8.60
CA ALA A 333 12.18 1.61 9.74
C ALA A 333 13.25 0.52 9.61
N VAL A 334 13.33 -0.11 8.43
CA VAL A 334 14.31 -1.18 8.14
C VAL A 334 15.73 -0.65 8.32
N ASP A 335 16.06 0.51 7.75
CA ASP A 335 17.40 1.12 7.87
C ASP A 335 17.74 1.46 9.32
N ALA A 336 16.79 2.00 10.08
CA ALA A 336 16.98 2.35 11.48
C ALA A 336 17.30 1.10 12.32
N VAL A 337 16.51 0.03 12.15
CA VAL A 337 16.73 -1.24 12.87
C VAL A 337 18.05 -1.90 12.47
N LEU A 338 18.39 -1.97 11.17
CA LEU A 338 19.66 -2.51 10.70
C LEU A 338 20.87 -1.74 11.25
N SER A 339 20.75 -0.40 11.33
CA SER A 339 21.75 0.48 11.92
C SER A 339 21.92 0.20 13.41
N ASP A 340 20.83 0.07 14.17
CA ASP A 340 20.85 -0.20 15.62
C ASP A 340 21.42 -1.58 15.95
N LEU A 341 21.17 -2.58 15.11
CA LEU A 341 21.80 -3.90 15.18
C LEU A 341 23.30 -3.87 14.87
N GLY A 342 23.77 -2.81 14.20
CA GLY A 342 25.12 -2.74 13.66
C GLY A 342 25.37 -3.75 12.55
N ALA A 343 24.34 -4.05 11.74
CA ALA A 343 24.39 -5.04 10.66
C ALA A 343 25.42 -4.67 9.57
N GLY A 344 25.70 -3.36 9.42
CA GLY A 344 26.69 -2.86 8.45
C GLY A 344 26.20 -2.90 7.00
N ILE A 345 24.89 -3.03 6.81
CA ILE A 345 24.16 -2.97 5.54
C ILE A 345 22.95 -2.06 5.71
N ASP A 346 22.41 -1.55 4.61
CA ASP A 346 21.13 -0.82 4.54
C ASP A 346 20.05 -1.68 3.87
N HIS A 347 18.86 -1.12 3.68
CA HIS A 347 17.74 -1.79 3.03
C HIS A 347 18.03 -2.16 1.57
N VAL A 348 18.88 -1.39 0.85
CA VAL A 348 19.24 -1.70 -0.54
C VAL A 348 20.13 -2.94 -0.60
N ASP A 349 21.09 -3.04 0.32
CA ASP A 349 21.93 -4.23 0.47
C ASP A 349 21.11 -5.44 0.95
N LEU A 350 20.17 -5.24 1.89
CA LEU A 350 19.25 -6.29 2.32
C LEU A 350 18.35 -6.78 1.17
N PHE A 351 17.76 -5.85 0.42
CA PHE A 351 16.96 -6.16 -0.76
C PHE A 351 17.78 -6.91 -1.81
N ALA A 352 19.05 -6.56 -1.99
CA ALA A 352 19.95 -7.28 -2.90
C ALA A 352 20.21 -8.73 -2.46
N ASP A 353 20.35 -8.97 -1.16
CA ASP A 353 20.50 -10.33 -0.66
C ASP A 353 19.18 -11.10 -0.79
N TRP A 354 18.04 -10.48 -0.46
CA TRP A 354 16.69 -11.06 -0.60
C TRP A 354 16.36 -11.48 -2.04
N VAL A 355 16.67 -10.63 -3.03
CA VAL A 355 16.49 -10.94 -4.47
C VAL A 355 17.22 -12.23 -4.87
N ILE A 356 18.41 -12.46 -4.31
CA ILE A 356 19.19 -13.67 -4.58
C ILE A 356 18.74 -14.84 -3.72
N ALA A 357 18.30 -14.61 -2.47
CA ALA A 357 17.69 -15.62 -1.63
C ALA A 357 16.47 -16.25 -2.29
N ASN A 358 15.58 -15.44 -2.88
CA ASN A 358 14.44 -15.90 -3.66
C ASN A 358 14.85 -16.81 -4.83
N LEU A 359 15.98 -16.53 -5.47
CA LEU A 359 16.46 -17.29 -6.63
C LEU A 359 17.16 -18.60 -6.24
N LEU A 360 17.99 -18.56 -5.20
CA LEU A 360 18.88 -19.65 -4.84
C LEU A 360 18.30 -20.59 -3.79
N ASP A 361 17.61 -20.02 -2.81
CA ASP A 361 17.14 -20.69 -1.61
C ASP A 361 18.15 -21.70 -1.03
N ASP A 362 19.36 -21.21 -0.75
CA ASP A 362 20.45 -22.06 -0.24
C ASP A 362 21.25 -21.34 0.86
N PRO A 363 20.91 -21.58 2.14
CA PRO A 363 21.60 -20.97 3.28
C PRO A 363 23.02 -21.53 3.48
N THR A 364 23.48 -22.48 2.65
CA THR A 364 24.87 -22.97 2.71
C THR A 364 25.85 -22.12 1.90
N ILE A 365 25.34 -21.17 1.10
CA ILE A 365 26.15 -20.28 0.26
C ILE A 365 26.58 -19.05 1.08
N TYR A 366 27.89 -18.76 1.09
CA TYR A 366 28.53 -17.71 1.89
C TYR A 366 28.16 -17.78 3.39
N ASP A 367 27.65 -16.69 3.97
CA ASP A 367 27.27 -16.58 5.38
C ASP A 367 25.75 -16.80 5.59
N GLY A 368 25.11 -17.55 4.67
CA GLY A 368 23.70 -17.93 4.73
C GLY A 368 22.71 -16.92 4.18
N GLN A 369 23.18 -15.75 3.71
CA GLN A 369 22.31 -14.67 3.24
C GLN A 369 21.49 -14.99 1.98
N TYR A 370 21.76 -16.08 1.27
CA TYR A 370 21.10 -16.42 0.00
C TYR A 370 20.16 -17.63 0.11
N GLY A 371 19.56 -17.84 1.28
CA GLY A 371 18.48 -18.78 1.43
C GLY A 371 17.65 -18.53 2.67
N TYR A 372 16.57 -19.29 2.78
CA TYR A 372 15.68 -19.32 3.92
C TYR A 372 16.05 -20.52 4.81
N GLU A 373 15.91 -20.37 6.14
CA GLU A 373 16.19 -21.45 7.08
C GLU A 373 14.94 -22.29 7.36
N GLU A 374 13.78 -21.62 7.48
CA GLU A 374 12.55 -22.26 7.93
C GLU A 374 11.55 -22.55 6.79
N ILE A 375 11.57 -21.75 5.72
CA ILE A 375 10.67 -21.89 4.56
C ILE A 375 11.44 -22.30 3.29
N ASP A 376 10.73 -22.86 2.29
CA ASP A 376 11.28 -23.30 0.99
C ASP A 376 10.45 -22.67 -0.14
N PRO A 377 10.75 -21.40 -0.51
CA PRO A 377 9.94 -20.67 -1.48
C PRO A 377 10.13 -21.19 -2.92
N PRO A 378 9.10 -21.06 -3.77
CA PRO A 378 9.20 -21.45 -5.17
C PRO A 378 10.21 -20.59 -5.94
N THR A 379 10.98 -21.23 -6.83
CA THR A 379 11.93 -20.49 -7.69
C THR A 379 11.21 -19.45 -8.56
N PRO A 380 11.71 -18.21 -8.62
CA PRO A 380 11.09 -17.14 -9.38
C PRO A 380 11.09 -17.43 -10.89
N ARG A 381 10.08 -16.90 -11.56
CA ARG A 381 9.93 -16.91 -13.01
C ARG A 381 11.06 -16.09 -13.61
N MET A 382 11.69 -16.66 -14.64
CA MET A 382 12.63 -15.91 -15.47
C MET A 382 11.85 -15.06 -16.47
N ASP A 383 12.14 -13.77 -16.54
CA ASP A 383 11.65 -12.88 -17.60
C ASP A 383 12.14 -13.36 -18.97
N GLY A 384 13.45 -13.65 -19.05
CA GLY A 384 14.11 -14.14 -20.25
C GLY A 384 14.82 -15.47 -20.03
N ARG A 385 14.71 -16.40 -20.97
CA ARG A 385 15.53 -17.63 -21.01
C ARG A 385 16.18 -17.74 -22.38
N PHE A 386 17.50 -17.63 -22.43
CA PHE A 386 18.26 -17.59 -23.67
C PHE A 386 19.33 -18.68 -23.71
N SER A 387 19.66 -19.10 -24.92
CA SER A 387 20.62 -20.15 -25.24
C SER A 387 21.49 -19.76 -26.44
N ASP A 388 22.46 -20.61 -26.80
CA ASP A 388 23.44 -20.32 -27.87
C ASP A 388 22.84 -19.89 -29.22
N ASP A 389 21.62 -20.33 -29.54
CA ASP A 389 20.91 -20.00 -30.79
C ASP A 389 20.27 -18.59 -30.77
N ASP A 390 20.11 -17.99 -29.59
CA ASP A 390 19.49 -16.68 -29.40
C ASP A 390 20.51 -15.53 -29.54
N TYR A 391 21.81 -15.82 -29.44
CA TYR A 391 22.86 -14.80 -29.43
C TYR A 391 23.40 -14.47 -30.83
N PRO A 392 23.63 -13.18 -31.16
CA PRO A 392 23.47 -12.01 -30.29
C PRO A 392 22.02 -11.58 -30.12
N LEU A 393 21.70 -11.06 -28.93
CA LEU A 393 20.38 -10.58 -28.55
C LEU A 393 20.48 -9.14 -28.03
N SER A 394 19.43 -8.34 -28.27
CA SER A 394 19.20 -7.05 -27.63
C SER A 394 17.74 -6.97 -27.21
N ARG A 395 17.46 -6.47 -26.00
CA ARG A 395 16.10 -6.18 -25.51
C ARG A 395 16.05 -4.85 -24.79
N GLU A 396 14.97 -4.10 -25.02
CA GLU A 396 14.57 -2.93 -24.22
C GLU A 396 13.30 -3.30 -23.48
N THR A 397 13.27 -3.08 -22.17
CA THR A 397 12.15 -3.45 -21.29
C THR A 397 12.11 -2.50 -20.08
N THR A 398 11.16 -2.75 -19.18
CA THR A 398 11.03 -2.04 -17.91
C THR A 398 11.00 -3.02 -16.74
N VAL A 399 11.34 -2.54 -15.55
CA VAL A 399 11.15 -3.22 -14.26
C VAL A 399 10.57 -2.20 -13.27
N HIS A 400 9.68 -2.61 -12.39
CA HIS A 400 9.17 -1.74 -11.33
C HIS A 400 10.26 -1.46 -10.28
N GLN A 401 10.08 -0.39 -9.51
CA GLN A 401 11.01 -0.10 -8.40
C GLN A 401 10.88 -1.21 -7.36
N TYR A 402 11.98 -1.57 -6.70
CA TYR A 402 12.02 -2.66 -5.71
C TYR A 402 11.37 -3.98 -6.20
N ALA A 403 11.54 -4.26 -7.48
CA ALA A 403 11.12 -5.50 -8.15
C ALA A 403 12.29 -6.12 -8.94
N THR A 404 12.12 -7.30 -9.56
CA THR A 404 13.23 -7.98 -10.24
C THR A 404 12.87 -8.71 -11.52
N ASP A 405 13.63 -8.41 -12.57
CA ASP A 405 13.71 -9.21 -13.78
C ASP A 405 14.86 -10.23 -13.71
N TYR A 406 14.53 -11.51 -13.66
CA TYR A 406 15.51 -12.60 -13.72
C TYR A 406 15.76 -13.06 -15.16
N ILE A 407 16.99 -12.88 -15.64
CA ILE A 407 17.40 -13.24 -17.01
C ILE A 407 18.31 -14.46 -16.98
N GLU A 408 17.81 -15.61 -17.45
CA GLU A 408 18.58 -16.85 -17.58
C GLU A 408 19.36 -16.90 -18.90
N ILE A 409 20.66 -17.10 -18.79
CA ILE A 409 21.62 -17.11 -19.90
C ILE A 409 22.35 -18.47 -19.88
N LYS A 410 22.23 -19.23 -20.97
CA LYS A 410 22.89 -20.55 -21.13
C LYS A 410 23.80 -20.52 -22.34
N GLY A 411 24.97 -21.13 -22.23
CA GLY A 411 25.92 -21.11 -23.33
C GLY A 411 27.12 -22.02 -23.14
N ASP A 412 27.71 -22.37 -24.27
CA ASP A 412 28.89 -23.25 -24.37
C ASP A 412 30.20 -22.48 -24.61
N ARG A 413 30.16 -21.15 -24.51
CA ARG A 413 31.28 -20.22 -24.75
C ARG A 413 31.10 -18.94 -23.92
N PRO A 414 32.18 -18.17 -23.65
CA PRO A 414 32.05 -16.89 -22.99
C PRO A 414 31.16 -15.94 -23.79
N LEU A 415 30.36 -15.15 -23.08
CA LEU A 415 29.46 -14.13 -23.63
C LEU A 415 29.80 -12.77 -23.03
N GLN A 416 29.41 -11.70 -23.69
CA GLN A 416 29.46 -10.35 -23.16
C GLN A 416 28.04 -9.87 -22.87
N PHE A 417 27.80 -9.40 -21.64
CA PHE A 417 26.56 -8.76 -21.22
C PHE A 417 26.80 -7.26 -21.11
N SER A 418 26.02 -6.47 -21.85
CA SER A 418 26.04 -5.01 -21.77
C SER A 418 24.70 -4.52 -21.27
N PHE A 419 24.70 -3.51 -20.41
CA PHE A 419 23.52 -2.92 -19.81
C PHE A 419 23.55 -1.41 -19.92
N VAL A 420 22.39 -0.81 -20.15
CA VAL A 420 22.15 0.63 -20.10
C VAL A 420 20.78 0.87 -19.44
N GLY A 421 20.78 1.45 -18.25
CA GLY A 421 19.58 1.84 -17.53
C GLY A 421 19.31 3.34 -17.64
N SER A 422 18.06 3.75 -17.44
CA SER A 422 17.73 5.17 -17.31
C SER A 422 18.48 5.79 -16.12
N THR A 423 18.90 7.06 -16.23
CA THR A 423 19.54 7.80 -15.14
C THR A 423 18.56 8.59 -14.29
N GLN A 424 17.33 8.76 -14.77
CA GLN A 424 16.29 9.57 -14.16
C GLN A 424 14.93 8.88 -14.28
N VAL A 425 14.04 9.14 -13.33
CA VAL A 425 12.65 8.69 -13.33
C VAL A 425 11.75 9.80 -12.77
N GLY A 426 10.47 9.81 -13.13
CA GLY A 426 9.48 10.70 -12.52
C GLY A 426 9.08 10.21 -11.13
N LEU A 427 8.65 11.13 -10.26
CA LEU A 427 7.98 10.79 -9.01
C LEU A 427 6.52 10.40 -9.26
N ILE A 428 5.86 11.08 -10.21
CA ILE A 428 4.51 10.80 -10.70
C ILE A 428 4.48 10.83 -12.23
N SER A 429 3.44 10.27 -12.83
CA SER A 429 3.25 10.22 -14.30
C SER A 429 2.84 11.56 -14.95
N ALA A 430 2.98 12.69 -14.24
CA ALA A 430 2.64 14.03 -14.74
C ALA A 430 3.78 15.04 -14.57
N GLN A 431 4.17 15.70 -15.67
CA GLN A 431 5.03 16.89 -15.58
C GLN A 431 4.22 18.09 -15.06
N ALA A 432 4.90 19.12 -14.54
CA ALA A 432 4.25 20.38 -14.15
C ALA A 432 3.41 20.93 -15.32
N HIS A 433 2.26 21.52 -15.01
CA HIS A 433 1.35 22.05 -16.02
C HIS A 433 2.02 23.19 -16.78
N SER A 434 2.73 24.05 -16.05
CA SER A 434 3.62 25.05 -16.63
C SER A 434 4.99 25.01 -15.95
N GLY A 435 6.01 25.55 -16.60
CA GLY A 435 7.36 25.59 -16.01
C GLY A 435 7.96 24.20 -15.75
N ARG A 436 8.46 24.00 -14.53
CA ARG A 436 9.15 22.79 -14.05
C ARG A 436 8.66 22.35 -12.68
N TYR A 437 8.29 23.27 -11.79
CA TYR A 437 7.96 22.97 -10.41
C TYR A 437 6.46 22.95 -10.18
N LEU A 438 6.02 22.00 -9.37
CA LEU A 438 4.64 21.85 -8.93
C LEU A 438 4.62 21.56 -7.42
N TRP A 439 3.47 21.74 -6.78
CA TRP A 439 3.22 21.18 -5.45
C TRP A 439 2.61 19.79 -5.59
N TRP A 440 3.12 18.83 -4.84
CA TRP A 440 2.59 17.47 -4.76
C TRP A 440 2.35 17.11 -3.30
N SER A 441 1.27 16.37 -3.05
CA SER A 441 0.74 16.09 -1.72
C SER A 441 1.58 15.16 -0.86
N ASN A 442 2.56 14.49 -1.46
CA ASN A 442 3.03 13.20 -0.98
C ASN A 442 2.01 12.08 -1.17
N ARG A 443 2.42 10.84 -0.89
CA ARG A 443 1.56 9.67 -0.77
C ARG A 443 1.91 8.96 0.54
N GLY A 444 0.92 8.36 1.19
CA GLY A 444 1.10 7.65 2.45
C GLY A 444 -0.23 7.09 2.91
N ASP A 445 -0.16 6.02 3.69
CA ASP A 445 -1.32 5.42 4.34
C ASP A 445 -1.62 6.18 5.65
N ASP A 446 -2.88 6.21 6.08
CA ASP A 446 -3.41 6.92 7.26
C ASP A 446 -2.85 8.35 7.45
N SER A 447 -2.92 9.18 6.41
CA SER A 447 -2.24 10.48 6.35
C SER A 447 -3.18 11.67 6.12
N ASP A 448 -2.80 12.87 6.61
CA ASP A 448 -3.51 14.15 6.45
C ASP A 448 -2.51 15.27 6.04
N MET A 449 -2.34 15.45 4.73
CA MET A 449 -1.42 16.42 4.15
C MET A 449 -2.14 17.72 3.81
N THR A 450 -1.56 18.86 4.19
CA THR A 450 -2.17 20.17 3.94
C THR A 450 -1.21 21.16 3.27
N LEU A 451 -1.78 22.07 2.49
CA LEU A 451 -1.08 23.20 1.89
C LEU A 451 -1.92 24.46 2.12
N THR A 452 -1.48 25.32 3.05
CA THR A 452 -2.30 26.44 3.56
C THR A 452 -1.71 27.81 3.21
N ARG A 453 -2.54 28.81 2.92
CA ARG A 453 -2.12 30.20 2.70
C ARG A 453 -3.17 31.24 3.09
N ALA A 454 -2.71 32.35 3.67
CA ALA A 454 -3.54 33.50 3.97
C ALA A 454 -3.74 34.44 2.77
N PHE A 455 -4.96 34.95 2.59
CA PHE A 455 -5.30 35.95 1.57
C PHE A 455 -6.15 37.09 2.15
N ASP A 456 -5.82 38.33 1.79
CA ASP A 456 -6.62 39.51 2.12
C ASP A 456 -7.61 39.85 1.00
N LEU A 457 -8.88 39.51 1.20
CA LEU A 457 -9.98 39.85 0.29
C LEU A 457 -10.74 41.12 0.72
N SER A 458 -10.23 41.88 1.71
CA SER A 458 -10.91 43.06 2.25
C SER A 458 -11.12 44.18 1.23
N GLY A 459 -10.26 44.24 0.20
CA GLY A 459 -10.29 45.24 -0.86
C GLY A 459 -11.25 44.94 -2.02
N VAL A 460 -11.88 43.77 -2.08
CA VAL A 460 -12.69 43.31 -3.22
C VAL A 460 -14.10 42.93 -2.80
N SER A 461 -15.05 42.98 -3.74
CA SER A 461 -16.44 42.57 -3.51
C SER A 461 -16.78 41.19 -4.10
N GLN A 462 -15.87 40.63 -4.89
CA GLN A 462 -15.93 39.32 -5.52
C GLN A 462 -14.48 38.81 -5.64
N ALA A 463 -14.30 37.51 -5.56
CA ALA A 463 -13.00 36.86 -5.71
C ALA A 463 -13.21 35.45 -6.27
N THR A 464 -12.26 34.98 -7.08
CA THR A 464 -12.27 33.64 -7.65
C THR A 464 -10.92 32.98 -7.40
N LEU A 465 -10.91 31.75 -6.90
CA LEU A 465 -9.72 30.92 -6.88
C LEU A 465 -9.62 30.17 -8.21
N GLU A 466 -8.51 30.33 -8.92
CA GLU A 466 -8.19 29.59 -10.15
C GLU A 466 -6.91 28.78 -9.91
N TYR A 467 -6.88 27.52 -10.35
CA TYR A 467 -5.70 26.65 -10.25
C TYR A 467 -5.79 25.49 -11.24
N TRP A 468 -4.65 24.89 -11.53
CA TRP A 468 -4.60 23.59 -12.19
C TRP A 468 -4.34 22.51 -11.14
N CYS A 469 -5.03 21.38 -11.26
CA CYS A 469 -4.75 20.19 -10.48
C CYS A 469 -4.65 18.94 -11.36
N TRP A 470 -3.88 17.99 -10.86
CA TRP A 470 -3.77 16.63 -11.39
C TRP A 470 -3.87 15.68 -10.20
N TYR A 471 -4.59 14.58 -10.32
CA TYR A 471 -4.66 13.61 -9.24
C TYR A 471 -4.94 12.20 -9.76
N ASP A 472 -4.31 11.24 -9.10
CA ASP A 472 -4.59 9.80 -9.18
C ASP A 472 -4.54 9.32 -7.73
N ILE A 473 -5.71 9.30 -7.10
CA ILE A 473 -5.93 8.94 -5.69
C ILE A 473 -6.94 7.79 -5.66
N GLU A 474 -6.97 6.99 -4.60
CA GLU A 474 -7.89 5.85 -4.53
C GLU A 474 -9.35 6.31 -4.64
N GLU A 475 -10.12 5.68 -5.54
CA GLU A 475 -11.48 6.13 -5.84
C GLU A 475 -12.43 5.74 -4.70
N ASP A 476 -13.14 6.72 -4.16
CA ASP A 476 -14.11 6.58 -3.06
C ASP A 476 -13.55 6.18 -1.68
N TRP A 477 -12.23 6.20 -1.52
CA TRP A 477 -11.53 5.91 -0.25
C TRP A 477 -10.68 7.10 0.19
N ASP A 478 -9.87 7.59 -0.74
CA ASP A 478 -9.00 8.75 -0.62
C ASP A 478 -9.67 10.03 -1.12
N TYR A 479 -9.46 11.14 -0.42
CA TYR A 479 -10.14 12.40 -0.74
C TYR A 479 -9.25 13.63 -0.63
N ALA A 480 -9.31 14.49 -1.65
CA ALA A 480 -8.69 15.81 -1.62
C ALA A 480 -9.74 16.95 -1.59
N TYR A 481 -9.50 17.97 -0.78
CA TYR A 481 -10.42 19.05 -0.48
C TYR A 481 -9.83 20.42 -0.81
N VAL A 482 -10.72 21.38 -1.06
CA VAL A 482 -10.40 22.81 -1.04
C VAL A 482 -11.21 23.45 0.06
N GLU A 483 -10.55 24.12 0.99
CA GLU A 483 -11.16 24.61 2.21
C GLU A 483 -10.86 26.07 2.46
N VAL A 484 -11.74 26.73 3.20
CA VAL A 484 -11.57 28.10 3.66
C VAL A 484 -11.84 28.26 5.14
N SER A 485 -11.00 29.04 5.80
CA SER A 485 -11.20 29.46 7.18
C SER A 485 -11.33 30.98 7.28
N THR A 486 -12.23 31.44 8.15
CA THR A 486 -12.45 32.88 8.43
C THR A 486 -12.17 33.26 9.88
N ASP A 487 -11.68 32.31 10.69
CA ASP A 487 -11.44 32.46 12.13
C ASP A 487 -10.00 32.13 12.54
N GLY A 488 -9.07 32.18 11.57
CA GLY A 488 -7.65 31.93 11.78
C GLY A 488 -7.29 30.44 11.84
N GLY A 489 -8.08 29.58 11.19
CA GLY A 489 -7.81 28.15 11.07
C GLY A 489 -8.43 27.31 12.18
N GLN A 490 -9.35 27.86 12.99
CA GLN A 490 -10.03 27.10 14.04
C GLN A 490 -11.14 26.22 13.45
N THR A 491 -11.84 26.72 12.42
CA THR A 491 -12.82 25.95 11.66
C THR A 491 -12.61 26.15 10.16
N TRP A 492 -13.00 25.14 9.40
CA TRP A 492 -12.82 25.08 7.94
C TRP A 492 -14.15 24.74 7.26
N GLU A 493 -14.46 25.46 6.18
CA GLU A 493 -15.59 25.18 5.31
C GLU A 493 -15.07 24.57 4.00
N ILE A 494 -15.55 23.36 3.68
CA ILE A 494 -15.24 22.68 2.42
C ILE A 494 -15.96 23.40 1.27
N LEU A 495 -15.20 23.79 0.25
CA LEU A 495 -15.70 24.53 -0.91
C LEU A 495 -16.13 23.56 -2.03
N PRO A 496 -17.26 23.83 -2.71
CA PRO A 496 -17.68 23.03 -3.86
C PRO A 496 -16.77 23.32 -5.06
N THR A 497 -16.04 22.31 -5.50
CA THR A 497 -15.18 22.33 -6.69
C THR A 497 -15.94 21.78 -7.92
N PRO A 498 -15.74 22.35 -9.12
CA PRO A 498 -16.41 21.87 -10.34
C PRO A 498 -16.26 20.38 -10.66
N SER A 499 -15.11 19.77 -10.37
CA SER A 499 -14.87 18.34 -10.65
C SER A 499 -14.97 17.44 -9.42
N GLY A 500 -15.34 17.99 -8.26
CA GLY A 500 -15.56 17.21 -7.05
C GLY A 500 -16.94 16.53 -7.01
N THR A 501 -17.12 15.67 -6.01
CA THR A 501 -18.33 14.90 -5.75
C THR A 501 -18.68 14.94 -4.24
N PRO A 502 -19.97 14.83 -3.87
CA PRO A 502 -20.38 14.59 -2.48
C PRO A 502 -20.48 13.09 -2.15
N ASP A 503 -20.15 12.20 -3.09
CA ASP A 503 -20.26 10.75 -2.89
C ASP A 503 -19.30 10.28 -1.79
N ASN A 504 -19.79 9.37 -0.96
CA ASN A 504 -19.08 8.82 0.19
C ASN A 504 -19.58 7.40 0.49
N PRO A 505 -19.37 6.44 -0.43
CA PRO A 505 -19.89 5.09 -0.24
C PRO A 505 -19.22 4.36 0.93
N ASN A 506 -17.96 4.68 1.24
CA ASN A 506 -17.15 4.02 2.27
C ASN A 506 -17.05 4.78 3.61
N GLY A 507 -17.77 5.89 3.76
CA GLY A 507 -17.77 6.68 4.99
C GLY A 507 -16.51 7.55 5.21
N ASN A 508 -15.51 7.47 4.33
CA ASN A 508 -14.21 8.17 4.46
C ASN A 508 -14.25 9.66 4.10
N SER A 509 -15.23 10.14 3.33
CA SER A 509 -15.32 11.55 2.97
C SER A 509 -15.97 12.44 4.05
N PHE A 510 -15.42 13.64 4.23
CA PHE A 510 -15.95 14.69 5.09
C PHE A 510 -16.89 15.68 4.37
N GLY A 511 -17.04 15.58 3.04
CA GLY A 511 -17.88 16.50 2.28
C GLY A 511 -17.62 16.48 0.78
N TRP A 512 -17.71 17.65 0.15
CA TRP A 512 -17.47 17.80 -1.29
C TRP A 512 -15.97 17.70 -1.60
N ALA A 513 -15.56 16.72 -2.40
CA ALA A 513 -14.16 16.34 -2.53
C ALA A 513 -13.77 15.86 -3.94
N TYR A 514 -12.48 15.83 -4.23
CA TYR A 514 -11.92 15.04 -5.34
C TYR A 514 -11.64 13.62 -4.87
N THR A 515 -11.87 12.65 -5.74
CA THR A 515 -11.47 11.24 -5.57
C THR A 515 -11.25 10.61 -6.96
N GLY A 516 -10.54 9.48 -7.02
CA GLY A 516 -10.22 8.78 -8.26
C GLY A 516 -9.20 9.51 -9.14
N LYS A 517 -9.49 9.65 -10.45
CA LYS A 517 -8.55 10.23 -11.44
C LYS A 517 -9.06 11.53 -12.05
N SER A 518 -8.17 12.53 -12.15
CA SER A 518 -8.49 13.81 -12.79
C SER A 518 -8.70 13.67 -14.30
N GLY A 519 -9.63 14.44 -14.87
CA GLY A 519 -9.92 14.40 -16.32
C GLY A 519 -10.88 13.28 -16.78
N GLY A 520 -11.21 12.31 -15.91
CA GLY A 520 -12.28 11.32 -16.13
C GLY A 520 -12.01 10.26 -17.20
N GLY A 521 -10.75 10.08 -17.60
CA GLY A 521 -10.30 9.02 -18.51
C GLY A 521 -9.51 7.91 -17.79
N ASP A 522 -9.02 6.93 -18.56
CA ASP A 522 -8.19 5.83 -18.03
C ASP A 522 -6.84 6.31 -17.45
N ARG A 523 -6.44 7.54 -17.78
CA ARG A 523 -5.22 8.19 -17.29
C ARG A 523 -5.57 9.58 -16.75
N PRO A 524 -4.93 9.99 -15.65
CA PRO A 524 -5.15 11.30 -15.06
C PRO A 524 -4.59 12.43 -15.94
N GLU A 525 -5.34 13.53 -16.07
CA GLU A 525 -4.96 14.71 -16.84
C GLU A 525 -5.02 15.98 -15.99
N TRP A 526 -4.20 16.98 -16.30
CA TRP A 526 -4.31 18.29 -15.67
C TRP A 526 -5.66 18.94 -16.02
N ILE A 527 -6.40 19.35 -15.00
CA ILE A 527 -7.69 20.04 -15.13
C ILE A 527 -7.61 21.43 -14.50
N HIS A 528 -8.36 22.36 -15.06
CA HIS A 528 -8.41 23.75 -14.58
C HIS A 528 -9.68 23.99 -13.77
N GLU A 529 -9.50 24.47 -12.55
CA GLU A 529 -10.56 24.66 -11.58
C GLU A 529 -10.82 26.13 -11.30
N ARG A 530 -12.09 26.45 -11.04
CA ARG A 530 -12.54 27.81 -10.71
C ARG A 530 -13.56 27.76 -9.59
N VAL A 531 -13.15 28.21 -8.40
CA VAL A 531 -13.95 28.15 -7.17
C VAL A 531 -14.34 29.57 -6.75
N ASP A 532 -15.62 29.79 -6.46
CA ASP A 532 -16.14 31.11 -6.06
C ASP A 532 -15.77 31.42 -4.61
N LEU A 533 -14.99 32.49 -4.40
CA LEU A 533 -14.63 33.02 -3.09
C LEU A 533 -15.42 34.28 -2.72
N SER A 534 -16.36 34.71 -3.56
CA SER A 534 -17.18 35.91 -3.32
C SER A 534 -17.91 35.92 -1.96
N PRO A 535 -18.39 34.78 -1.40
CA PRO A 535 -18.98 34.77 -0.05
C PRO A 535 -18.03 35.28 1.05
N TYR A 536 -16.72 35.17 0.83
CA TYR A 536 -15.67 35.57 1.77
C TYR A 536 -15.01 36.91 1.41
N ALA A 537 -15.52 37.61 0.40
CA ALA A 537 -15.03 38.95 0.06
C ALA A 537 -15.24 39.93 1.24
N GLY A 538 -14.35 40.92 1.38
CA GLY A 538 -14.42 41.94 2.43
C GLY A 538 -13.74 41.56 3.76
N ARG A 539 -12.98 40.44 3.82
CA ARG A 539 -12.21 40.02 5.01
C ARG A 539 -10.92 39.28 4.61
N GLU A 540 -10.09 38.98 5.60
CA GLU A 540 -8.97 38.04 5.46
C GLU A 540 -9.47 36.60 5.61
N ILE A 541 -8.89 35.68 4.85
CA ILE A 541 -9.18 34.25 4.89
C ILE A 541 -7.89 33.43 4.91
N LEU A 542 -7.99 32.18 5.38
CA LEU A 542 -7.03 31.13 5.01
C LEU A 542 -7.68 30.26 3.94
N LEU A 543 -6.93 29.90 2.91
CA LEU A 543 -7.27 28.86 1.95
C LEU A 543 -6.37 27.66 2.19
N ARG A 544 -6.92 26.46 2.01
CA ARG A 544 -6.19 25.20 2.16
C ARG A 544 -6.55 24.23 1.06
N PHE A 545 -5.54 23.52 0.56
CA PHE A 545 -5.70 22.24 -0.10
C PHE A 545 -5.33 21.15 0.91
N GLU A 546 -6.15 20.12 1.01
CA GLU A 546 -5.98 19.03 1.98
C GLU A 546 -6.16 17.70 1.28
N TYR A 547 -5.29 16.73 1.53
CA TYR A 547 -5.39 15.37 1.02
C TYR A 547 -5.37 14.41 2.20
N ILE A 548 -6.46 13.68 2.36
CA ILE A 548 -6.67 12.73 3.46
C ILE A 548 -6.73 11.34 2.84
N THR A 549 -5.88 10.44 3.33
CA THR A 549 -5.86 9.04 2.91
C THR A 549 -6.52 8.14 3.95
N ASP A 550 -6.99 6.98 3.52
CA ASP A 550 -7.50 5.96 4.42
C ASP A 550 -6.41 5.01 4.93
N ASP A 551 -6.74 3.82 5.41
CA ASP A 551 -5.83 3.00 6.22
C ASP A 551 -4.74 2.30 5.39
N ALA A 552 -4.94 2.12 4.08
CA ALA A 552 -4.06 1.36 3.22
C ALA A 552 -4.20 1.81 1.76
N VAL A 553 -3.32 1.33 0.88
CA VAL A 553 -3.41 1.54 -0.57
C VAL A 553 -3.46 3.01 -0.98
N ASN A 554 -2.36 3.70 -0.79
CA ASN A 554 -2.17 4.98 -1.46
C ASN A 554 -1.88 4.84 -2.97
N ARG A 555 -2.38 5.80 -3.76
CA ARG A 555 -2.07 6.01 -5.18
C ARG A 555 -1.05 7.16 -5.37
N PRO A 556 -0.65 7.54 -6.61
CA PRO A 556 0.36 8.58 -6.82
C PRO A 556 0.07 9.95 -6.19
N GLY A 557 -1.15 10.25 -5.77
CA GLY A 557 -1.48 11.43 -4.96
C GLY A 557 -2.07 12.60 -5.74
N PHE A 558 -1.99 13.79 -5.15
CA PHE A 558 -2.59 15.03 -5.64
C PHE A 558 -1.53 16.10 -5.94
N ALA A 559 -1.65 16.79 -7.07
CA ALA A 559 -0.72 17.80 -7.53
C ALA A 559 -1.42 19.11 -7.92
N LEU A 560 -0.74 20.24 -7.70
CA LEU A 560 -1.21 21.60 -7.95
C LEU A 560 -0.18 22.43 -8.71
N ASP A 561 -0.68 23.27 -9.60
CA ASP A 561 0.13 24.23 -10.34
C ASP A 561 -0.71 25.48 -10.71
N ASP A 562 -0.02 26.57 -11.10
CA ASP A 562 -0.63 27.79 -11.66
C ASP A 562 -1.80 28.37 -10.83
N VAL A 563 -1.59 28.56 -9.52
CA VAL A 563 -2.63 29.04 -8.59
C VAL A 563 -2.75 30.58 -8.63
N ALA A 564 -3.97 31.09 -8.73
CA ALA A 564 -4.26 32.52 -8.85
C ALA A 564 -5.55 32.96 -8.14
N ILE A 565 -5.56 34.23 -7.70
CA ILE A 565 -6.76 34.98 -7.32
C ILE A 565 -6.69 36.33 -8.06
N PRO A 566 -7.24 36.40 -9.29
CA PRO A 566 -7.04 37.55 -10.18
C PRO A 566 -7.52 38.88 -9.61
N GLU A 567 -8.60 38.89 -8.82
CA GLU A 567 -9.22 40.11 -8.29
C GLU A 567 -8.34 40.86 -7.28
N ILE A 568 -7.39 40.16 -6.63
CA ILE A 568 -6.37 40.76 -5.75
C ILE A 568 -4.98 40.78 -6.40
N GLY A 569 -4.85 40.31 -7.64
CA GLY A 569 -3.60 40.27 -8.39
C GLY A 569 -2.60 39.22 -7.90
N TYR A 570 -3.07 38.16 -7.23
CA TYR A 570 -2.23 37.02 -6.84
C TYR A 570 -2.15 35.99 -7.98
N SER A 571 -0.94 35.51 -8.26
CA SER A 571 -0.67 34.39 -9.17
C SER A 571 0.70 33.80 -8.84
N SER A 572 0.81 32.47 -8.87
CA SER A 572 2.06 31.72 -8.71
C SER A 572 2.06 30.49 -9.61
N ASP A 573 3.11 30.36 -10.43
CA ASP A 573 3.46 29.19 -11.25
C ASP A 573 4.52 28.32 -10.55
N PHE A 574 4.77 28.60 -9.27
CA PHE A 574 5.76 27.97 -8.42
C PHE A 574 7.20 27.92 -8.95
N GLU A 575 7.59 28.64 -10.01
CA GLU A 575 8.93 28.51 -10.59
C GLU A 575 10.04 29.14 -9.72
N THR A 576 9.68 30.14 -8.92
CA THR A 576 10.64 30.91 -8.11
C THR A 576 10.63 30.52 -6.63
N ASP A 577 9.45 30.24 -6.09
CA ASP A 577 9.22 29.88 -4.69
C ASP A 577 7.90 29.10 -4.53
N GLY A 578 7.52 28.78 -3.30
CA GLY A 578 6.25 28.09 -3.00
C GLY A 578 5.00 28.95 -3.14
N GLY A 579 5.06 30.15 -3.72
CA GLY A 579 3.92 31.08 -3.81
C GLY A 579 3.45 31.60 -2.45
N GLY A 580 4.26 31.38 -1.42
CA GLY A 580 4.02 31.58 0.01
C GLY A 580 2.91 30.69 0.61
N TRP A 581 2.70 29.51 0.03
CA TRP A 581 1.97 28.42 0.67
C TRP A 581 2.85 27.74 1.74
N GLU A 582 2.22 27.34 2.83
CA GLU A 582 2.84 26.64 3.96
C GLU A 582 2.42 25.16 3.90
N PRO A 583 3.36 24.24 3.63
CA PRO A 583 3.07 22.82 3.54
C PRO A 583 3.13 22.11 4.91
N ALA A 584 2.33 21.07 5.05
CA ALA A 584 2.53 19.93 5.95
C ALA A 584 2.31 18.66 5.10
N GLY A 585 3.34 17.83 4.92
CA GLY A 585 3.32 16.70 3.98
C GLY A 585 3.58 17.07 2.51
N PHE A 586 2.99 18.17 2.00
CA PHE A 586 3.21 18.61 0.62
C PHE A 586 4.68 18.99 0.34
N ILE A 587 5.18 18.66 -0.85
CA ILE A 587 6.50 19.09 -1.33
C ILE A 587 6.42 19.78 -2.69
N ARG A 588 7.29 20.79 -2.88
CA ARG A 588 7.43 21.49 -4.16
C ARG A 588 8.65 20.95 -4.90
N HIS A 589 8.42 20.27 -6.01
CA HIS A 589 9.47 19.53 -6.71
C HIS A 589 9.34 19.61 -8.23
N ALA A 590 10.36 19.14 -8.96
CA ALA A 590 10.44 19.24 -10.42
C ALA A 590 10.05 17.94 -11.16
N ASN A 591 9.34 17.04 -10.48
CA ASN A 591 9.00 15.69 -10.94
C ASN A 591 10.16 14.91 -11.58
N VAL A 592 11.30 14.84 -10.89
CA VAL A 592 12.46 14.08 -11.32
C VAL A 592 13.20 13.52 -10.11
N LEU A 593 13.62 12.27 -10.21
CA LEU A 593 14.43 11.55 -9.23
C LEU A 593 15.65 10.92 -9.89
N PRO A 594 16.76 10.72 -9.16
CA PRO A 594 17.83 9.86 -9.62
C PRO A 594 17.33 8.42 -9.72
N GLN A 595 17.46 7.79 -10.89
CA GLN A 595 17.17 6.36 -11.04
C GLN A 595 18.43 5.57 -10.71
N ARG A 596 18.31 4.61 -9.79
CA ARG A 596 19.40 3.69 -9.43
C ARG A 596 19.05 2.25 -9.84
N TRP A 597 20.09 1.44 -9.94
CA TRP A 597 19.99 0.07 -10.43
C TRP A 597 20.83 -0.87 -9.56
N LEU A 598 20.34 -2.08 -9.42
CA LEU A 598 21.02 -3.18 -8.73
C LEU A 598 21.08 -4.35 -9.71
N LEU A 599 22.30 -4.70 -10.13
CA LEU A 599 22.54 -5.84 -11.01
C LEU A 599 23.38 -6.87 -10.28
N GLN A 600 22.92 -8.12 -10.27
CA GLN A 600 23.63 -9.25 -9.68
C GLN A 600 23.67 -10.41 -10.66
N MET A 601 24.84 -11.05 -10.80
CA MET A 601 25.02 -12.24 -11.60
C MET A 601 25.27 -13.45 -10.71
N VAL A 602 24.41 -14.46 -10.88
CA VAL A 602 24.59 -15.79 -10.30
C VAL A 602 25.15 -16.71 -11.35
N LEU A 603 26.35 -17.27 -11.12
CA LEU A 603 26.99 -18.24 -12.00
C LEU A 603 26.84 -19.65 -11.43
N PHE A 604 26.25 -20.55 -12.21
CA PHE A 604 26.03 -21.94 -11.83
C PHE A 604 27.16 -22.81 -12.39
N GLY A 605 28.21 -23.00 -11.59
CA GLY A 605 29.33 -23.90 -11.84
C GLY A 605 29.48 -24.98 -10.75
N PRO A 606 30.68 -25.56 -10.55
CA PRO A 606 30.95 -26.49 -9.45
C PRO A 606 30.74 -25.87 -8.07
N GLN A 607 30.92 -24.54 -7.99
CA GLN A 607 30.50 -23.70 -6.88
C GLN A 607 29.61 -22.61 -7.47
N THR A 608 28.46 -22.38 -6.85
CA THR A 608 27.61 -21.23 -7.17
C THR A 608 28.30 -19.97 -6.66
N THR A 609 28.40 -18.94 -7.50
CA THR A 609 28.96 -17.65 -7.12
C THR A 609 28.00 -16.53 -7.45
N VAL A 610 27.91 -15.56 -6.56
CA VAL A 610 27.09 -14.36 -6.72
C VAL A 610 28.04 -13.16 -6.84
N GLN A 611 27.79 -12.29 -7.83
CA GLN A 611 28.60 -11.11 -8.09
C GLN A 611 27.72 -9.89 -8.34
N ARG A 612 27.98 -8.79 -7.63
CA ARG A 612 27.41 -7.47 -7.94
C ARG A 612 28.10 -6.89 -9.19
N LEU A 613 27.29 -6.44 -10.14
CA LEU A 613 27.73 -5.89 -11.41
C LEU A 613 27.73 -4.35 -11.32
N GLU A 614 28.87 -3.79 -10.93
CA GLU A 614 29.02 -2.34 -10.73
C GLU A 614 28.85 -1.55 -12.02
N LEU A 615 27.90 -0.61 -12.02
CA LEU A 615 27.64 0.32 -13.12
C LEU A 615 28.53 1.56 -13.05
N ASP A 616 28.73 2.21 -14.20
CA ASP A 616 29.33 3.54 -14.26
C ASP A 616 28.31 4.64 -13.91
N GLY A 617 28.78 5.90 -13.87
CA GLY A 617 27.95 7.05 -13.52
C GLY A 617 26.86 7.40 -14.56
N ASP A 618 26.83 6.73 -15.71
CA ASP A 618 25.80 6.85 -16.73
C ASP A 618 24.84 5.64 -16.70
N ASN A 619 24.78 4.90 -15.57
CA ASN A 619 24.01 3.67 -15.38
C ASN A 619 24.26 2.63 -16.48
N SER A 620 25.51 2.53 -16.93
CA SER A 620 25.93 1.62 -17.98
C SER A 620 27.02 0.67 -17.50
N GLY A 621 27.12 -0.51 -18.11
CA GLY A 621 28.15 -1.47 -17.77
C GLY A 621 28.28 -2.59 -18.78
N VAL A 622 29.47 -3.21 -18.80
CA VAL A 622 29.82 -4.30 -19.70
C VAL A 622 30.64 -5.33 -18.95
N TRP A 623 30.17 -6.59 -18.92
CA TRP A 623 30.82 -7.69 -18.21
C TRP A 623 30.92 -8.92 -19.10
N GLU A 624 31.93 -9.75 -18.84
CA GLU A 624 32.03 -11.08 -19.43
C GLU A 624 31.26 -12.07 -18.57
N ILE A 625 30.39 -12.89 -19.18
CA ILE A 625 29.79 -14.06 -18.56
C ILE A 625 30.66 -15.27 -18.94
N PRO A 626 31.41 -15.87 -18.00
CA PRO A 626 32.43 -16.89 -18.30
C PRO A 626 31.83 -18.28 -18.53
N LEU A 627 30.89 -18.40 -19.47
CA LEU A 627 30.25 -19.65 -19.86
C LEU A 627 31.16 -20.52 -20.76
N GLY A 628 30.83 -21.81 -20.87
CA GLY A 628 31.55 -22.77 -21.71
C GLY A 628 32.73 -23.47 -21.04
N GLY A 629 33.23 -22.92 -19.93
CA GLY A 629 34.17 -23.58 -19.02
C GLY A 629 33.43 -24.48 -18.02
N ASP A 630 33.67 -24.23 -16.72
CA ASP A 630 33.07 -24.97 -15.61
C ASP A 630 31.59 -24.61 -15.36
N ALA A 631 31.12 -23.48 -15.90
CA ALA A 631 29.74 -23.04 -15.84
C ALA A 631 29.07 -23.06 -17.21
N ARG A 632 27.77 -23.41 -17.25
CA ARG A 632 26.93 -23.46 -18.47
C ARG A 632 25.66 -22.64 -18.36
N ARG A 633 25.41 -22.06 -17.19
CA ARG A 633 24.22 -21.28 -16.86
C ARG A 633 24.63 -20.12 -15.98
N ALA A 634 24.13 -18.95 -16.30
CA ALA A 634 24.12 -17.77 -15.43
C ALA A 634 22.69 -17.25 -15.34
N VAL A 635 22.37 -16.57 -14.24
CA VAL A 635 21.17 -15.74 -14.12
C VAL A 635 21.64 -14.33 -13.77
N VAL A 636 21.18 -13.34 -14.52
CA VAL A 636 21.38 -11.92 -14.17
C VAL A 636 20.05 -11.43 -13.60
N ALA A 637 20.05 -11.03 -12.34
CA ALA A 637 18.95 -10.31 -11.71
C ALA A 637 19.14 -8.81 -11.96
N VAL A 638 18.10 -8.17 -12.50
CA VAL A 638 18.05 -6.73 -12.76
C VAL A 638 16.94 -6.14 -11.90
N SER A 639 17.30 -5.30 -10.95
CA SER A 639 16.36 -4.56 -10.12
C SER A 639 16.61 -3.06 -10.26
N ALA A 640 15.55 -2.28 -10.09
CA ALA A 640 15.61 -0.82 -10.05
C ALA A 640 15.15 -0.33 -8.68
N TYR A 641 15.64 0.84 -8.26
CA TYR A 641 15.10 1.51 -7.09
C TYR A 641 15.24 3.02 -7.20
N ALA A 642 14.20 3.70 -6.72
CA ALA A 642 14.10 5.13 -6.52
C ALA A 642 13.05 5.34 -5.40
N PRO A 643 13.20 6.36 -4.55
CA PRO A 643 12.31 6.56 -3.42
C PRO A 643 10.88 6.90 -3.87
N VAL A 644 9.88 6.31 -3.21
CA VAL A 644 8.43 6.64 -3.25
C VAL A 644 7.70 6.44 -4.60
N THR A 645 8.40 6.53 -5.73
CA THR A 645 7.79 6.42 -7.07
C THR A 645 7.32 5.00 -7.41
N THR A 646 6.21 4.92 -8.11
CA THR A 646 5.71 3.70 -8.79
C THR A 646 5.94 3.72 -10.29
N GLU A 647 6.62 4.74 -10.81
CA GLU A 647 6.97 4.79 -12.23
C GLU A 647 8.02 3.70 -12.55
N PRO A 648 7.78 2.85 -13.55
CA PRO A 648 8.69 1.77 -13.89
C PRO A 648 10.00 2.31 -14.49
N ALA A 649 11.11 1.65 -14.15
CA ALA A 649 12.43 1.99 -14.65
C ALA A 649 12.68 1.34 -16.01
N SER A 650 13.11 2.13 -17.00
CA SER A 650 13.42 1.62 -18.35
C SER A 650 14.89 1.27 -18.53
N TYR A 651 15.19 0.13 -19.15
CA TYR A 651 16.55 -0.28 -19.48
C TYR A 651 16.67 -1.06 -20.79
N ARG A 652 17.91 -1.19 -21.27
CA ARG A 652 18.33 -2.07 -22.36
C ARG A 652 19.43 -3.00 -21.90
N TYR A 653 19.40 -4.24 -22.36
CA TYR A 653 20.55 -5.12 -22.29
C TYR A 653 20.86 -5.80 -23.63
N GLU A 654 22.12 -6.12 -23.83
CA GLU A 654 22.64 -6.83 -25.00
C GLU A 654 23.50 -8.02 -24.57
N ILE A 655 23.33 -9.15 -25.24
CA ILE A 655 24.15 -10.35 -25.05
C ILE A 655 24.82 -10.68 -26.37
N THR A 656 26.15 -10.61 -26.41
CA THR A 656 26.94 -10.82 -27.63
C THR A 656 28.02 -11.86 -27.42
N VAL A 657 28.57 -12.35 -28.54
CA VAL A 657 29.79 -13.16 -28.53
C VAL A 657 30.99 -12.20 -28.58
N PRO A 658 31.99 -12.35 -27.70
CA PRO A 658 33.17 -11.47 -27.64
C PRO A 658 33.96 -11.33 -28.94
#